data_AF-A0A850BC24-F1
#
_entry.id   AF-A0A850BC24-F1
#
_cell.length_a   1.000
_cell.length_b   1.000
_cell.length_c   1.000
_cell.angle_alpha   90.00
_cell.angle_beta   90.00
_cell.angle_gamma   90.00
#
_symmetry.space_group_name_H-M   'P 1'
#
loop_
_entity.id
_entity.type
_entity.pdbx_description
1 polymer ?
#
loop_
_entity_poly.entity_id
_entity_poly.type
_entity_poly.pdbx_seq_one_letter_code
_entity_poly.pdbx_strand_id
1 'polypeptide(L)'
;MMTAPLRLLFVVGLASALIPVLSASGLRREPTAGPARFPRSSIVDFSTVLDPPAGKHGFLSVGPDGRFRWSDGRKARFWGVNISNQSLFVGDATIRLVADALARSGTNMVRFEAIDSLGGVLHDSEGRPVPVPDPAKLRTLDIWIDELRSRGIYYYVNLLDLRTFTEADGVPDAASLSRAGRPYAMFDPILLEAQKRFARQLLTRTNERTGLRMLDDPAMAMVEICNESGFFLRPEALEAMPARQSAALQSLWIDWLRTRYRSDKALEAAWGVGALGEHEGLDACAIDLPILRTARTDRDDRRLRPHRYADGVRFLIDIQNRYLREMRGFLRDLGVRAPITGVLSNDHPADAASTPGLDFTAGNVYCDHPSFAGGGWTGPLHFSDTSPLREASRWRSGPALAGLRIGRRPAVAREWAQPWPNRRRAGGVAEIAAYGSLQDIDGLLLFGYHVAPRPDVLGDFDHQADPAVWGLYGPAALTYLRGDIRSAPVRVHLVYGPTPSDQPSDALRLAWHVGVTNVPSGSAARPDLKPAYPASSAPSSILKDLKRRALAGQSQTGATLVSSTGEIRRWTERGALSVVTPRTVILAGELGSKTWKLGSIDFRTRTSWGVLWAVSLDGLPLRTSRRRLFKMVSSARNTGQQVEKAPSGAPAPWRLISSGTPPVVTDGRAATRGSELFFRGRKLLSLNMVNGVWELLVERDRLTFWCDTGGMSGRLDGRRFETISGQSLVQPRTAP
;
A
#
# COMPACT_ATOMS: atom_id res chain seq x y z
N MET A 1 -10.37 -54.03 -64.11
CA MET A 1 -10.27 -52.61 -63.72
C MET A 1 -9.37 -52.51 -62.49
N MET A 2 -8.12 -52.05 -62.74
CA MET A 2 -7.11 -51.44 -61.87
C MET A 2 -6.95 -52.00 -60.44
N THR A 3 -6.22 -53.12 -60.27
CA THR A 3 -4.78 -53.23 -59.90
C THR A 3 -4.39 -52.73 -58.50
N ALA A 4 -4.35 -53.66 -57.54
CA ALA A 4 -3.29 -53.70 -56.53
C ALA A 4 -1.97 -54.13 -57.21
N PRO A 5 -0.76 -53.79 -56.68
CA PRO A 5 -0.11 -54.76 -55.78
C PRO A 5 1.00 -54.24 -54.80
N LEU A 6 1.40 -55.19 -53.94
CA LEU A 6 2.75 -55.58 -53.48
C LEU A 6 3.58 -54.81 -52.41
N ARG A 7 4.13 -55.67 -51.53
CA ARG A 7 5.17 -55.50 -50.49
C ARG A 7 6.57 -55.22 -51.08
N LEU A 8 7.44 -54.52 -50.34
CA LEU A 8 8.84 -54.96 -50.08
C LEU A 8 9.55 -54.20 -48.95
N LEU A 9 10.48 -54.93 -48.32
CA LEU A 9 11.39 -54.67 -47.20
C LEU A 9 12.52 -53.62 -47.45
N PHE A 10 13.31 -53.40 -46.37
CA PHE A 10 14.74 -53.01 -46.27
C PHE A 10 15.02 -51.49 -46.15
N VAL A 11 15.99 -50.95 -45.39
CA VAL A 11 17.26 -51.40 -44.78
C VAL A 11 17.54 -50.60 -43.49
N VAL A 12 18.22 -51.24 -42.52
CA VAL A 12 18.91 -50.64 -41.36
C VAL A 12 20.22 -49.97 -41.78
N GLY A 13 20.44 -48.71 -41.38
CA GLY A 13 21.73 -48.03 -41.51
C GLY A 13 22.13 -47.34 -40.20
N LEU A 14 23.06 -47.96 -39.47
CA LEU A 14 23.81 -47.33 -38.37
C LEU A 14 24.79 -46.31 -38.95
N ALA A 15 24.78 -45.07 -38.44
CA ALA A 15 25.89 -44.14 -38.58
C ALA A 15 26.09 -43.37 -37.25
N SER A 16 27.11 -43.84 -36.53
CA SER A 16 27.97 -43.18 -35.55
C SER A 16 27.67 -41.71 -35.22
N ALA A 17 27.08 -41.46 -34.05
CA ALA A 17 27.06 -40.14 -33.44
C ALA A 17 28.45 -39.84 -32.84
N LEU A 18 29.19 -38.95 -33.50
CA LEU A 18 30.34 -38.25 -32.94
C LEU A 18 29.93 -37.56 -31.63
N ILE A 19 30.49 -38.03 -30.53
CA ILE A 19 30.48 -37.35 -29.24
C ILE A 19 31.45 -36.17 -29.33
N PRO A 20 31.03 -34.90 -29.17
CA PRO A 20 31.98 -33.84 -28.91
C PRO A 20 32.37 -33.91 -27.43
N VAL A 21 33.63 -34.26 -27.18
CA VAL A 21 34.28 -34.12 -25.88
C VAL A 21 34.76 -32.66 -25.71
N LEU A 22 34.47 -32.12 -24.51
CA LEU A 22 35.03 -30.94 -23.82
C LEU A 22 34.57 -29.51 -24.20
N SER A 23 33.77 -28.95 -23.28
CA SER A 23 34.16 -27.71 -22.58
C SER A 23 33.92 -27.87 -21.07
N ALA A 24 34.99 -27.80 -20.29
CA ALA A 24 35.01 -27.86 -18.84
C ALA A 24 34.49 -26.55 -18.20
N SER A 25 33.23 -26.20 -18.45
CA SER A 25 32.54 -25.18 -17.67
C SER A 25 31.51 -25.87 -16.78
N GLY A 26 31.75 -25.88 -15.47
CA GLY A 26 30.81 -26.41 -14.47
C GLY A 26 29.54 -25.56 -14.30
N LEU A 27 29.05 -24.93 -15.37
CA LEU A 27 27.88 -24.06 -15.44
C LEU A 27 26.75 -24.79 -16.17
N ARG A 28 25.62 -25.01 -15.49
CA ARG A 28 24.39 -25.55 -16.09
C ARG A 28 23.40 -24.41 -16.31
N ARG A 29 22.63 -24.47 -17.41
CA ARG A 29 21.54 -23.55 -17.70
C ARG A 29 20.22 -24.23 -17.37
N GLU A 30 19.40 -23.55 -16.58
CA GLU A 30 18.03 -23.98 -16.31
C GLU A 30 17.06 -22.98 -16.96
N PRO A 31 16.10 -23.46 -17.78
CA PRO A 31 15.05 -22.59 -18.29
C PRO A 31 14.25 -22.06 -17.11
N THR A 32 14.05 -20.74 -17.06
CA THR A 32 12.92 -20.21 -16.29
C THR A 32 11.71 -20.13 -17.21
N ALA A 33 10.50 -20.20 -16.64
CA ALA A 33 9.28 -20.03 -17.43
C ALA A 33 9.38 -18.73 -18.26
N GLY A 34 8.95 -18.77 -19.53
CA GLY A 34 8.92 -17.59 -20.42
C GLY A 34 8.12 -16.41 -19.83
N PRO A 35 7.95 -15.29 -20.55
CA PRO A 35 7.27 -14.10 -20.01
C PRO A 35 5.87 -14.49 -19.54
N ALA A 36 5.74 -14.70 -18.23
CA ALA A 36 4.50 -15.11 -17.61
C ALA A 36 3.59 -13.89 -17.55
N ARG A 37 2.32 -14.08 -17.92
CA ARG A 37 1.26 -13.07 -17.79
C ARG A 37 1.24 -12.40 -16.41
N PHE A 38 1.63 -13.16 -15.37
CA PHE A 38 1.93 -12.67 -14.03
C PHE A 38 3.37 -13.06 -13.67
N PRO A 39 4.34 -12.12 -13.73
CA PRO A 39 5.74 -12.45 -13.52
C PRO A 39 6.02 -12.83 -12.06
N ARG A 40 7.03 -13.69 -11.88
CA ARG A 40 7.52 -14.04 -10.54
C ARG A 40 8.20 -12.83 -9.91
N SER A 41 7.97 -12.60 -8.62
CA SER A 41 8.71 -11.59 -7.86
C SER A 41 10.21 -11.92 -7.75
N SER A 42 10.58 -13.20 -7.70
CA SER A 42 11.97 -13.66 -7.56
C SER A 42 12.15 -15.08 -8.07
N ILE A 43 13.41 -15.50 -8.29
CA ILE A 43 13.75 -16.92 -8.50
C ILE A 43 13.50 -17.76 -7.24
N VAL A 44 13.43 -17.13 -6.06
CA VAL A 44 13.10 -17.76 -4.79
C VAL A 44 11.58 -17.80 -4.59
N ASP A 45 11.08 -18.92 -4.08
CA ASP A 45 9.71 -19.07 -3.62
C ASP A 45 9.59 -18.62 -2.15
N PHE A 46 8.82 -17.56 -1.91
CA PHE A 46 8.59 -17.01 -0.58
C PHE A 46 7.33 -17.54 0.10
N SER A 47 6.59 -18.48 -0.49
CA SER A 47 5.38 -19.08 0.13
C SER A 47 5.64 -19.72 1.50
N THR A 48 6.91 -20.03 1.82
CA THR A 48 7.35 -20.48 3.15
C THR A 48 7.06 -19.51 4.30
N VAL A 49 6.78 -18.22 4.04
CA VAL A 49 6.34 -17.27 5.08
C VAL A 49 4.83 -17.32 5.34
N LEU A 50 4.08 -18.02 4.48
CA LEU A 50 2.66 -18.22 4.62
C LEU A 50 2.39 -19.46 5.48
N ASP A 51 1.18 -19.53 6.03
CA ASP A 51 0.80 -20.58 6.97
C ASP A 51 -0.58 -21.15 6.60
N PRO A 52 -0.69 -21.87 5.47
CA PRO A 52 -1.98 -22.34 4.95
C PRO A 52 -2.66 -23.38 5.85
N PRO A 53 -4.01 -23.48 5.81
CA PRO A 53 -4.92 -22.52 5.18
C PRO A 53 -5.08 -21.24 6.02
N ALA A 54 -5.43 -20.13 5.37
CA ALA A 54 -5.79 -18.90 6.07
C ALA A 54 -7.01 -19.13 6.98
N GLY A 55 -7.03 -18.47 8.12
CA GLY A 55 -8.11 -18.61 9.11
C GLY A 55 -7.93 -19.77 10.11
N LYS A 56 -6.91 -20.62 9.95
CA LYS A 56 -6.65 -21.72 10.92
C LYS A 56 -6.28 -21.25 12.33
N HIS A 57 -5.91 -19.97 12.48
CA HIS A 57 -5.59 -19.36 13.78
C HIS A 57 -6.78 -18.64 14.43
N GLY A 58 -7.99 -18.89 13.91
CA GLY A 58 -9.22 -18.23 14.38
C GLY A 58 -9.33 -16.78 13.91
N PHE A 59 -10.30 -16.06 14.46
CA PHE A 59 -10.58 -14.67 14.09
C PHE A 59 -9.45 -13.74 14.55
N LEU A 60 -9.14 -12.76 13.69
CA LEU A 60 -8.30 -11.64 14.06
C LEU A 60 -8.98 -10.81 15.15
N SER A 61 -8.22 -10.34 16.12
CA SER A 61 -8.70 -9.44 17.19
C SER A 61 -7.67 -8.36 17.48
N VAL A 62 -8.06 -7.37 18.29
CA VAL A 62 -7.15 -6.33 18.78
C VAL A 62 -6.71 -6.69 20.20
N GLY A 63 -5.40 -6.89 20.38
CA GLY A 63 -4.81 -7.17 21.67
C GLY A 63 -4.73 -5.94 22.57
N PRO A 64 -4.48 -6.13 23.88
CA PRO A 64 -4.35 -5.03 24.86
C PRO A 64 -3.18 -4.08 24.57
N ASP A 65 -2.22 -4.52 23.76
CA ASP A 65 -1.09 -3.72 23.27
C ASP A 65 -1.44 -2.85 22.04
N GLY A 66 -2.69 -2.88 21.58
CA GLY A 66 -3.13 -2.14 20.40
C GLY A 66 -2.55 -2.69 19.10
N ARG A 67 -2.41 -4.01 19.03
CA ARG A 67 -1.89 -4.75 17.86
C ARG A 67 -2.85 -5.85 17.46
N PHE A 68 -2.79 -6.25 16.19
CA PHE A 68 -3.56 -7.40 15.76
C PHE A 68 -3.03 -8.70 16.35
N ARG A 69 -3.95 -9.56 16.80
CA ARG A 69 -3.68 -10.84 17.43
C ARG A 69 -4.56 -11.93 16.83
N TRP A 70 -3.98 -13.08 16.59
CA TRP A 70 -4.74 -14.31 16.36
C TRP A 70 -5.36 -14.82 17.66
N SER A 71 -6.28 -15.79 17.56
CA SER A 71 -6.98 -16.34 18.74
C SER A 71 -6.03 -17.06 19.72
N ASP A 72 -4.86 -17.49 19.27
CA ASP A 72 -3.80 -18.08 20.10
C ASP A 72 -2.82 -17.05 20.71
N GLY A 73 -3.08 -15.75 20.53
CA GLY A 73 -2.28 -14.67 21.08
C GLY A 73 -1.06 -14.27 20.23
N ARG A 74 -0.74 -14.97 19.14
CA ARG A 74 0.35 -14.56 18.24
C ARG A 74 0.02 -13.23 17.57
N LYS A 75 1.04 -12.38 17.41
CA LYS A 75 0.91 -11.12 16.68
C LYS A 75 0.69 -11.39 15.20
N ALA A 76 -0.32 -10.74 14.62
CA ALA A 76 -0.61 -10.78 13.20
C ALA A 76 -0.01 -9.55 12.51
N ARG A 77 0.53 -9.74 11.30
CA ARG A 77 1.03 -8.67 10.43
C ARG A 77 0.70 -8.99 8.98
N PHE A 78 0.44 -7.97 8.18
CA PHE A 78 0.00 -8.15 6.80
C PHE A 78 0.89 -7.43 5.79
N TRP A 79 1.36 -8.18 4.80
CA TRP A 79 2.03 -7.69 3.61
C TRP A 79 1.16 -8.09 2.43
N GLY A 80 0.43 -7.12 1.89
CA GLY A 80 -0.74 -7.40 1.05
C GLY A 80 -0.84 -6.56 -0.20
N VAL A 81 -1.79 -6.91 -1.06
CA VAL A 81 -2.10 -6.14 -2.28
C VAL A 81 -3.58 -5.78 -2.33
N ASN A 82 -3.92 -4.75 -3.09
CA ASN A 82 -5.29 -4.47 -3.51
C ASN A 82 -5.54 -5.13 -4.87
N ILE A 83 -6.64 -5.86 -5.01
CA ILE A 83 -7.19 -6.26 -6.30
C ILE A 83 -8.55 -5.60 -6.43
N SER A 84 -8.70 -4.79 -7.47
CA SER A 84 -9.77 -3.79 -7.52
C SER A 84 -10.65 -3.96 -8.75
N ASN A 85 -11.94 -3.61 -8.61
CA ASN A 85 -12.88 -3.50 -9.74
C ASN A 85 -12.92 -4.79 -10.60
N GLN A 86 -12.88 -4.62 -11.93
CA GLN A 86 -12.92 -5.68 -12.94
C GLN A 86 -11.79 -6.70 -12.81
N SER A 87 -10.68 -6.38 -12.12
CA SER A 87 -9.62 -7.36 -11.87
C SER A 87 -10.05 -8.50 -10.93
N LEU A 88 -11.15 -8.33 -10.20
CA LEU A 88 -11.77 -9.39 -9.40
C LEU A 88 -12.66 -10.31 -10.24
N PHE A 89 -13.21 -9.84 -11.36
CA PHE A 89 -14.21 -10.57 -12.14
C PHE A 89 -13.57 -11.18 -13.39
N VAL A 90 -12.66 -12.12 -13.16
CA VAL A 90 -11.89 -12.84 -14.19
C VAL A 90 -12.12 -14.35 -14.09
N GLY A 91 -11.77 -15.10 -15.14
CA GLY A 91 -11.97 -16.56 -15.15
C GLY A 91 -11.06 -17.32 -14.16
N ASP A 92 -11.54 -18.45 -13.67
CA ASP A 92 -10.96 -19.29 -12.62
C ASP A 92 -9.47 -19.61 -12.80
N ALA A 93 -9.06 -19.92 -14.04
CA ALA A 93 -7.66 -20.22 -14.35
C ALA A 93 -6.75 -19.00 -14.10
N THR A 94 -7.25 -17.79 -14.39
CA THR A 94 -6.53 -16.55 -14.09
C THR A 94 -6.44 -16.34 -12.58
N ILE A 95 -7.51 -16.60 -11.84
CA ILE A 95 -7.53 -16.50 -10.37
C ILE A 95 -6.45 -17.40 -9.76
N ARG A 96 -6.39 -18.68 -10.18
CA ARG A 96 -5.36 -19.63 -9.74
C ARG A 96 -3.94 -19.15 -10.01
N LEU A 97 -3.68 -18.66 -11.22
CA LEU A 97 -2.37 -18.14 -11.60
C LEU A 97 -1.96 -16.93 -10.75
N VAL A 98 -2.89 -16.02 -10.47
CA VAL A 98 -2.64 -14.86 -9.62
C VAL A 98 -2.42 -15.32 -8.17
N ALA A 99 -3.27 -16.19 -7.64
CA ALA A 99 -3.12 -16.72 -6.28
C ALA A 99 -1.76 -17.41 -6.08
N ASP A 100 -1.28 -18.17 -7.06
CA ASP A 100 0.06 -18.76 -7.06
C ASP A 100 1.16 -17.68 -7.10
N ALA A 101 1.02 -16.65 -7.94
CA ALA A 101 1.99 -15.56 -8.04
C ALA A 101 2.09 -14.77 -6.71
N LEU A 102 0.96 -14.50 -6.07
CA LEU A 102 0.88 -13.86 -4.75
C LEU A 102 1.48 -14.75 -3.65
N ALA A 103 1.18 -16.05 -3.66
CA ALA A 103 1.72 -16.96 -2.66
C ALA A 103 3.25 -17.04 -2.76
N ARG A 104 3.78 -17.16 -3.99
CA ARG A 104 5.22 -17.21 -4.26
C ARG A 104 5.96 -15.91 -3.91
N SER A 105 5.28 -14.76 -3.86
CA SER A 105 5.85 -13.49 -3.39
C SER A 105 5.73 -13.32 -1.88
N GLY A 106 5.15 -14.26 -1.15
CA GLY A 106 4.93 -14.15 0.30
C GLY A 106 3.84 -13.13 0.68
N THR A 107 3.00 -12.71 -0.27
CA THR A 107 1.80 -11.92 0.01
C THR A 107 0.87 -12.73 0.90
N ASN A 108 0.49 -12.19 2.06
CA ASN A 108 -0.40 -12.88 3.02
C ASN A 108 -1.77 -12.22 3.19
N MET A 109 -2.05 -11.17 2.40
CA MET A 109 -3.35 -10.51 2.39
C MET A 109 -3.74 -9.97 1.00
N VAL A 110 -5.01 -10.10 0.63
CA VAL A 110 -5.62 -9.39 -0.49
C VAL A 110 -6.79 -8.54 0.01
N ARG A 111 -6.79 -7.25 -0.30
CA ARG A 111 -7.98 -6.40 -0.14
C ARG A 111 -8.80 -6.46 -1.42
N PHE A 112 -10.05 -6.90 -1.30
CA PHE A 112 -11.04 -6.80 -2.36
C PHE A 112 -11.59 -5.38 -2.35
N GLU A 113 -11.11 -4.61 -3.31
CA GLU A 113 -11.38 -3.19 -3.38
C GLU A 113 -12.40 -2.89 -4.48
N ALA A 114 -13.28 -1.93 -4.20
CA ALA A 114 -14.27 -1.45 -5.15
C ALA A 114 -15.06 -2.58 -5.84
N ILE A 115 -15.47 -3.57 -5.04
CA ILE A 115 -16.34 -4.67 -5.46
C ILE A 115 -17.72 -4.15 -5.90
N ASP A 116 -18.12 -2.97 -5.39
CA ASP A 116 -19.39 -2.29 -5.62
C ASP A 116 -19.35 -1.31 -6.79
N SER A 117 -18.23 -1.19 -7.50
CA SER A 117 -18.04 -0.24 -8.60
C SER A 117 -18.81 -0.59 -9.88
N LEU A 118 -18.70 0.26 -10.90
CA LEU A 118 -19.22 -0.01 -12.24
C LEU A 118 -18.66 -1.32 -12.81
N GLY A 119 -19.54 -2.25 -13.16
CA GLY A 119 -19.15 -3.60 -13.57
C GLY A 119 -18.79 -4.54 -12.42
N GLY A 120 -18.87 -4.07 -11.16
CA GLY A 120 -18.72 -4.86 -9.95
C GLY A 120 -19.93 -5.74 -9.62
N VAL A 121 -20.01 -6.26 -8.40
CA VAL A 121 -21.08 -7.20 -7.97
C VAL A 121 -22.47 -6.60 -8.04
N LEU A 122 -22.62 -5.27 -8.00
CA LEU A 122 -23.91 -4.59 -8.12
C LEU A 122 -24.28 -4.26 -9.58
N HIS A 123 -23.72 -4.98 -10.55
CA HIS A 123 -24.08 -4.88 -11.96
C HIS A 123 -24.29 -6.28 -12.54
N ASP A 124 -25.24 -6.43 -13.46
CA ASP A 124 -25.48 -7.68 -14.18
C ASP A 124 -24.43 -7.93 -15.30
N SER A 125 -24.65 -8.98 -16.10
CA SER A 125 -23.82 -9.34 -17.26
C SER A 125 -23.83 -8.29 -18.38
N GLU A 126 -24.91 -7.51 -18.49
CA GLU A 126 -25.04 -6.42 -19.45
C GLU A 126 -24.44 -5.11 -18.92
N GLY A 127 -23.92 -5.11 -17.68
CA GLY A 127 -23.34 -3.94 -17.04
C GLY A 127 -24.38 -2.95 -16.50
N ARG A 128 -25.64 -3.36 -16.37
CA ARG A 128 -26.71 -2.54 -15.77
C ARG A 128 -26.66 -2.66 -14.25
N PRO A 129 -26.88 -1.56 -13.50
CA PRO A 129 -26.90 -1.59 -12.05
C PRO A 129 -28.07 -2.43 -11.52
N VAL A 130 -27.83 -3.20 -10.47
CA VAL A 130 -28.82 -4.06 -9.81
C VAL A 130 -28.81 -3.87 -8.28
N PRO A 131 -29.97 -3.92 -7.61
CA PRO A 131 -30.08 -3.69 -6.16
C PRO A 131 -29.65 -4.90 -5.31
N VAL A 132 -29.37 -6.03 -5.95
CA VAL A 132 -28.92 -7.30 -5.34
C VAL A 132 -27.64 -7.74 -6.05
N PRO A 133 -26.62 -8.21 -5.32
CA PRO A 133 -25.38 -8.69 -5.94
C PRO A 133 -25.60 -9.79 -6.99
N ASP A 134 -24.97 -9.64 -8.14
CA ASP A 134 -25.01 -10.60 -9.25
C ASP A 134 -24.45 -11.97 -8.82
N PRO A 135 -25.21 -13.07 -8.99
CA PRO A 135 -24.78 -14.40 -8.58
C PRO A 135 -23.50 -14.89 -9.26
N ALA A 136 -23.28 -14.55 -10.54
CA ALA A 136 -22.08 -15.00 -11.26
C ALA A 136 -20.82 -14.33 -10.70
N LYS A 137 -20.89 -13.02 -10.42
CA LYS A 137 -19.79 -12.27 -9.79
C LYS A 137 -19.53 -12.71 -8.35
N LEU A 138 -20.58 -13.07 -7.61
CA LEU A 138 -20.42 -13.67 -6.29
C LEU A 138 -19.71 -15.04 -6.34
N ARG A 139 -20.01 -15.89 -7.34
CA ARG A 139 -19.27 -17.15 -7.55
C ARG A 139 -17.79 -16.90 -7.87
N THR A 140 -17.48 -15.85 -8.63
CA THR A 140 -16.08 -15.48 -8.87
C THR A 140 -15.37 -15.08 -7.58
N LEU A 141 -16.03 -14.31 -6.70
CA LEU A 141 -15.48 -14.00 -5.37
C LEU A 141 -15.30 -15.26 -4.51
N ASP A 142 -16.19 -16.25 -4.63
CA ASP A 142 -16.04 -17.52 -3.90
C ASP A 142 -14.76 -18.26 -4.28
N ILE A 143 -14.43 -18.27 -5.58
CA ILE A 143 -13.20 -18.87 -6.09
C ILE A 143 -11.97 -18.10 -5.58
N TRP A 144 -12.00 -16.76 -5.60
CA TRP A 144 -10.93 -15.97 -4.99
C TRP A 144 -10.71 -16.34 -3.53
N ILE A 145 -11.78 -16.40 -2.73
CA ILE A 145 -11.69 -16.73 -1.30
C ILE A 145 -11.10 -18.13 -1.09
N ASP A 146 -11.56 -19.14 -1.83
CA ASP A 146 -11.06 -20.51 -1.76
C ASP A 146 -9.56 -20.62 -2.14
N GLU A 147 -9.18 -20.01 -3.26
CA GLU A 147 -7.82 -20.06 -3.79
C GLU A 147 -6.82 -19.29 -2.90
N LEU A 148 -7.22 -18.15 -2.32
CA LEU A 148 -6.43 -17.40 -1.36
C LEU A 148 -6.31 -18.16 -0.03
N ARG A 149 -7.43 -18.68 0.48
CA ARG A 149 -7.49 -19.43 1.75
C ARG A 149 -6.57 -20.64 1.73
N SER A 150 -6.67 -21.48 0.69
CA SER A 150 -5.86 -22.69 0.55
C SER A 150 -4.34 -22.42 0.52
N ARG A 151 -3.93 -21.20 0.15
CA ARG A 151 -2.54 -20.75 0.11
C ARG A 151 -2.09 -19.97 1.36
N GLY A 152 -2.95 -19.81 2.36
CA GLY A 152 -2.59 -19.07 3.57
C GLY A 152 -2.66 -17.55 3.42
N ILE A 153 -3.40 -17.07 2.42
CA ILE A 153 -3.61 -15.64 2.14
C ILE A 153 -4.97 -15.22 2.71
N TYR A 154 -4.97 -14.26 3.62
CA TYR A 154 -6.18 -13.69 4.22
C TYR A 154 -6.83 -12.67 3.27
N TYR A 155 -8.11 -12.35 3.48
CA TYR A 155 -8.79 -11.31 2.71
C TYR A 155 -9.35 -10.19 3.59
N TYR A 156 -9.41 -9.00 3.00
CA TYR A 156 -9.94 -7.77 3.58
C TYR A 156 -11.04 -7.25 2.64
N VAL A 157 -12.27 -7.11 3.15
CA VAL A 157 -13.44 -6.64 2.39
C VAL A 157 -13.75 -5.17 2.68
N ASN A 158 -14.04 -4.41 1.62
CA ASN A 158 -14.64 -3.07 1.71
C ASN A 158 -16.12 -3.12 1.30
N LEU A 159 -16.99 -2.40 2.03
CA LEU A 159 -18.44 -2.41 1.84
C LEU A 159 -18.99 -1.23 1.04
N LEU A 160 -18.38 -0.04 1.12
CA LEU A 160 -18.73 1.12 0.31
C LEU A 160 -17.45 1.73 -0.26
N ASP A 161 -17.31 1.70 -1.58
CA ASP A 161 -16.15 2.26 -2.26
C ASP A 161 -16.56 3.19 -3.39
N LEU A 162 -17.02 2.62 -4.50
CA LEU A 162 -17.26 3.31 -5.75
C LEU A 162 -18.67 3.08 -6.29
N ARG A 163 -19.61 2.63 -5.44
CA ARG A 163 -21.00 2.38 -5.82
C ARG A 163 -21.63 3.56 -6.55
N THR A 164 -22.31 3.27 -7.65
CA THR A 164 -23.27 4.17 -8.26
C THR A 164 -24.64 3.85 -7.67
N PHE A 165 -25.20 4.74 -6.86
CA PHE A 165 -26.57 4.58 -6.37
C PHE A 165 -27.57 4.87 -7.49
N THR A 166 -28.72 4.20 -7.45
CA THR A 166 -29.77 4.32 -8.47
C THR A 166 -31.16 4.41 -7.84
N GLU A 167 -32.17 4.77 -8.63
CA GLU A 167 -33.57 4.73 -8.15
C GLU A 167 -34.01 3.32 -7.75
N ALA A 168 -33.42 2.27 -8.34
CA ALA A 168 -33.65 0.89 -7.94
C ALA A 168 -33.17 0.58 -6.51
N ASP A 169 -32.28 1.41 -5.95
CA ASP A 169 -31.90 1.33 -4.54
C ASP A 169 -32.93 1.95 -3.59
N GLY A 170 -33.96 2.60 -4.14
CA GLY A 170 -34.92 3.44 -3.42
C GLY A 170 -34.44 4.88 -3.25
N VAL A 171 -33.39 5.29 -3.96
CA VAL A 171 -32.75 6.62 -3.83
C VAL A 171 -33.38 7.58 -4.85
N PRO A 172 -34.17 8.58 -4.41
CA PRO A 172 -34.77 9.53 -5.34
C PRO A 172 -33.71 10.47 -5.92
N ASP A 173 -33.83 10.78 -7.22
CA ASP A 173 -32.87 11.62 -7.95
C ASP A 173 -31.43 11.13 -7.83
N ALA A 174 -31.22 9.80 -7.86
CA ALA A 174 -29.90 9.20 -7.66
C ALA A 174 -28.84 9.68 -8.67
N ALA A 175 -29.27 10.13 -9.85
CA ALA A 175 -28.39 10.65 -10.90
C ALA A 175 -27.68 11.96 -10.50
N SER A 176 -28.19 12.72 -9.53
CA SER A 176 -27.53 13.91 -9.00
C SER A 176 -26.44 13.59 -7.97
N LEU A 177 -26.34 12.33 -7.53
CA LEU A 177 -25.32 11.92 -6.57
C LEU A 177 -23.98 11.66 -7.24
N SER A 178 -22.92 12.13 -6.58
CA SER A 178 -21.56 11.77 -6.91
C SER A 178 -21.30 10.28 -6.61
N ARG A 179 -20.19 9.75 -7.13
CA ARG A 179 -19.73 8.37 -6.88
C ARG A 179 -19.70 8.05 -5.38
N ALA A 180 -20.26 6.89 -5.02
CA ALA A 180 -20.48 6.42 -3.64
C ALA A 180 -21.32 7.34 -2.76
N GLY A 181 -22.07 8.28 -3.37
CA GLY A 181 -22.92 9.23 -2.66
C GLY A 181 -22.13 10.06 -1.64
N ARG A 182 -20.86 10.37 -1.90
CA ARG A 182 -19.96 10.99 -0.91
C ARG A 182 -20.23 12.50 -0.77
N PRO A 183 -20.19 13.06 0.45
CA PRO A 183 -20.18 12.40 1.76
C PRO A 183 -21.59 12.04 2.27
N TYR A 184 -22.63 12.27 1.46
CA TYR A 184 -24.04 12.14 1.79
C TYR A 184 -24.46 10.78 2.35
N ALA A 185 -23.79 9.71 1.91
CA ALA A 185 -23.96 8.34 2.37
C ALA A 185 -23.73 8.15 3.88
N MET A 186 -23.14 9.14 4.56
CA MET A 186 -22.92 9.14 6.00
C MET A 186 -24.13 9.61 6.81
N PHE A 187 -25.10 10.30 6.22
CA PHE A 187 -26.22 10.86 6.98
C PHE A 187 -27.58 10.74 6.30
N ASP A 188 -27.63 10.48 4.99
CA ASP A 188 -28.88 10.19 4.31
C ASP A 188 -29.37 8.78 4.71
N PRO A 189 -30.55 8.66 5.34
CA PRO A 189 -31.05 7.39 5.86
C PRO A 189 -31.31 6.34 4.75
N ILE A 190 -31.66 6.77 3.53
CA ILE A 190 -31.89 5.85 2.41
C ILE A 190 -30.57 5.25 1.94
N LEU A 191 -29.54 6.10 1.79
CA LEU A 191 -28.20 5.64 1.41
C LEU A 191 -27.61 4.72 2.48
N LEU A 192 -27.85 5.01 3.76
CA LEU A 192 -27.42 4.19 4.88
C LEU A 192 -28.08 2.80 4.87
N GLU A 193 -29.39 2.73 4.64
CA GLU A 193 -30.08 1.44 4.55
C GLU A 193 -29.64 0.64 3.31
N ALA A 194 -29.38 1.31 2.18
CA ALA A 194 -28.84 0.66 0.98
C ALA A 194 -27.45 0.03 1.22
N GLN A 195 -26.63 0.64 2.10
CA GLN A 195 -25.35 0.06 2.54
C GLN A 195 -25.57 -1.15 3.45
N LYS A 196 -26.45 -1.06 4.44
CA LYS A 196 -26.78 -2.18 5.35
C LYS A 196 -27.34 -3.38 4.59
N ARG A 197 -28.23 -3.14 3.62
CA ARG A 197 -28.78 -4.17 2.73
C ARG A 197 -27.68 -4.87 1.94
N PHE A 198 -26.78 -4.11 1.32
CA PHE A 198 -25.65 -4.68 0.57
C PHE A 198 -24.72 -5.50 1.48
N ALA A 199 -24.34 -4.96 2.63
CA ALA A 199 -23.48 -5.66 3.60
C ALA A 199 -24.12 -6.98 4.09
N ARG A 200 -25.43 -6.98 4.36
CA ARG A 200 -26.18 -8.21 4.70
C ARG A 200 -26.09 -9.24 3.57
N GLN A 201 -26.45 -8.84 2.34
CA GLN A 201 -26.46 -9.72 1.18
C GLN A 201 -25.08 -10.34 0.89
N LEU A 202 -24.01 -9.55 1.04
CA LEU A 202 -22.64 -10.02 0.81
C LEU A 202 -22.14 -10.93 1.92
N LEU A 203 -22.28 -10.51 3.18
CA LEU A 203 -21.60 -11.16 4.30
C LEU A 203 -22.31 -12.41 4.85
N THR A 204 -23.64 -12.52 4.66
CA THR A 204 -24.43 -13.66 5.17
C THR A 204 -24.64 -14.76 4.15
N ARG A 205 -24.21 -14.58 2.90
CA ARG A 205 -24.31 -15.63 1.89
C ARG A 205 -23.24 -16.68 2.14
N THR A 206 -23.62 -17.96 2.06
CA THR A 206 -22.68 -19.08 2.09
C THR A 206 -21.88 -19.14 0.80
N ASN A 207 -20.56 -19.10 0.92
CA ASN A 207 -19.62 -19.33 -0.17
C ASN A 207 -19.74 -20.79 -0.66
N GLU A 208 -19.96 -20.99 -1.96
CA GLU A 208 -20.23 -22.31 -2.56
C GLU A 208 -19.00 -23.26 -2.52
N ARG A 209 -17.80 -22.70 -2.39
CA ARG A 209 -16.52 -23.41 -2.38
C ARG A 209 -16.08 -23.80 -0.97
N THR A 210 -16.18 -22.86 -0.03
CA THR A 210 -15.70 -23.06 1.36
C THR A 210 -16.79 -23.55 2.29
N GLY A 211 -18.07 -23.42 1.91
CA GLY A 211 -19.21 -23.75 2.77
C GLY A 211 -19.43 -22.76 3.93
N LEU A 212 -18.69 -21.65 3.97
CA LEU A 212 -18.75 -20.65 5.05
C LEU A 212 -19.41 -19.37 4.55
N ARG A 213 -20.16 -18.70 5.42
CA ARG A 213 -20.50 -17.29 5.21
C ARG A 213 -19.26 -16.44 5.48
N MET A 214 -19.07 -15.30 4.81
CA MET A 214 -17.89 -14.45 5.04
C MET A 214 -17.76 -14.05 6.52
N LEU A 215 -18.89 -13.76 7.19
CA LEU A 215 -18.90 -13.42 8.62
C LEU A 215 -18.50 -14.59 9.55
N ASP A 216 -18.62 -15.84 9.07
CA ASP A 216 -18.19 -17.05 9.79
C ASP A 216 -16.76 -17.47 9.42
N ASP A 217 -16.14 -16.78 8.46
CA ASP A 217 -14.86 -17.15 7.93
C ASP A 217 -13.71 -16.37 8.62
N PRO A 218 -12.86 -17.03 9.43
CA PRO A 218 -11.69 -16.39 10.04
C PRO A 218 -10.61 -15.96 9.03
N ALA A 219 -10.69 -16.36 7.76
CA ALA A 219 -9.83 -15.83 6.70
C ALA A 219 -10.23 -14.41 6.28
N MET A 220 -11.46 -13.96 6.57
CA MET A 220 -11.83 -12.54 6.49
C MET A 220 -11.18 -11.80 7.68
N ALA A 221 -9.97 -11.30 7.46
CA ALA A 221 -9.17 -10.72 8.53
C ALA A 221 -9.60 -9.30 8.88
N MET A 222 -10.18 -8.53 7.95
CA MET A 222 -10.55 -7.13 8.15
C MET A 222 -11.78 -6.74 7.35
N VAL A 223 -12.56 -5.79 7.88
CA VAL A 223 -13.71 -5.17 7.19
C VAL A 223 -13.59 -3.65 7.25
N GLU A 224 -13.87 -2.98 6.13
CA GLU A 224 -13.97 -1.52 6.04
C GLU A 224 -15.39 -1.11 5.68
N ILE A 225 -15.95 -0.22 6.49
CA ILE A 225 -17.30 0.32 6.31
C ILE A 225 -17.37 1.13 5.02
N CYS A 226 -16.41 2.05 4.83
CA CYS A 226 -16.34 2.90 3.65
C CYS A 226 -14.91 3.33 3.34
N ASN A 227 -14.57 3.36 2.06
CA ASN A 227 -13.31 3.90 1.55
C ASN A 227 -13.49 5.38 1.19
N GLU A 228 -12.58 6.22 1.68
CA GLU A 228 -12.44 7.62 1.24
C GLU A 228 -13.75 8.45 1.15
N SER A 229 -14.71 8.19 2.03
CA SER A 229 -16.08 8.75 1.92
C SER A 229 -16.39 9.90 2.88
N GLY A 230 -15.41 10.31 3.70
CA GLY A 230 -15.58 11.30 4.78
C GLY A 230 -15.71 12.74 4.31
N PHE A 231 -16.33 13.59 5.15
CA PHE A 231 -16.53 15.02 4.86
C PHE A 231 -15.20 15.75 4.62
N PHE A 232 -14.16 15.38 5.36
CA PHE A 232 -12.91 16.13 5.39
C PHE A 232 -12.00 15.85 4.19
N LEU A 233 -12.17 14.71 3.53
CA LEU A 233 -11.38 14.31 2.36
C LEU A 233 -11.89 14.95 1.04
N ARG A 234 -13.14 15.43 1.03
CA ARG A 234 -13.79 16.09 -0.11
C ARG A 234 -14.54 17.34 0.36
N PRO A 235 -13.84 18.34 0.93
CA PRO A 235 -14.48 19.53 1.49
C PRO A 235 -15.37 20.27 0.48
N GLU A 236 -15.01 20.23 -0.81
CA GLU A 236 -15.77 20.84 -1.91
C GLU A 236 -17.17 20.23 -2.10
N ALA A 237 -17.36 18.95 -1.77
CA ALA A 237 -18.65 18.28 -1.90
C ALA A 237 -19.68 18.76 -0.86
N LEU A 238 -19.23 19.41 0.21
CA LEU A 238 -20.13 20.00 1.21
C LEU A 238 -20.85 21.23 0.63
N GLU A 239 -20.16 22.05 -0.15
CA GLU A 239 -20.71 23.27 -0.76
C GLU A 239 -21.50 22.96 -2.06
N ALA A 240 -21.14 21.90 -2.78
CA ALA A 240 -21.80 21.45 -4.01
C ALA A 240 -22.90 20.40 -3.77
N MET A 241 -23.44 20.33 -2.56
CA MET A 241 -24.40 19.29 -2.14
C MET A 241 -25.75 19.43 -2.85
N PRO A 242 -26.35 18.33 -3.37
CA PRO A 242 -27.69 18.40 -3.95
C PRO A 242 -28.74 18.82 -2.92
N ALA A 243 -29.82 19.45 -3.39
CA ALA A 243 -30.79 20.17 -2.53
C ALA A 243 -31.40 19.30 -1.43
N ARG A 244 -31.72 18.04 -1.74
CA ARG A 244 -32.28 17.08 -0.77
C ARG A 244 -31.29 16.80 0.37
N GLN A 245 -30.05 16.48 0.03
CA GLN A 245 -29.01 16.18 1.00
C GLN A 245 -28.66 17.42 1.82
N SER A 246 -28.66 18.59 1.18
CA SER A 246 -28.44 19.88 1.85
C SER A 246 -29.51 20.14 2.90
N ALA A 247 -30.80 19.96 2.56
CA ALA A 247 -31.90 20.10 3.51
C ALA A 247 -31.84 19.08 4.67
N ALA A 248 -31.44 17.84 4.39
CA ALA A 248 -31.27 16.82 5.42
C ALA A 248 -30.12 17.16 6.39
N LEU A 249 -28.98 17.63 5.88
CA LEU A 249 -27.87 18.06 6.71
C LEU A 249 -28.21 19.34 7.50
N GLN A 250 -28.94 20.27 6.88
CA GLN A 250 -29.42 21.50 7.51
C GLN A 250 -30.28 21.19 8.74
N SER A 251 -31.19 20.24 8.63
CA SER A 251 -32.03 19.80 9.76
C SER A 251 -31.17 19.26 10.91
N LEU A 252 -30.19 18.40 10.59
CA LEU A 252 -29.25 17.86 11.58
C LEU A 252 -28.39 18.95 12.23
N TRP A 253 -28.01 19.98 11.47
CA TRP A 253 -27.20 21.09 11.96
C TRP A 253 -27.97 21.97 12.95
N ILE A 254 -29.21 22.32 12.62
CA ILE A 254 -30.09 23.07 13.50
C ILE A 254 -30.35 22.30 14.79
N ASP A 255 -30.63 21.00 14.71
CA ASP A 255 -30.87 20.17 15.90
C ASP A 255 -29.63 20.07 16.80
N TRP A 256 -28.44 19.96 16.20
CA TRP A 256 -27.17 19.96 16.94
C TRP A 256 -26.97 21.29 17.69
N LEU A 257 -27.22 22.42 17.01
CA LEU A 257 -27.10 23.75 17.63
C LEU A 257 -28.16 23.99 18.70
N ARG A 258 -29.41 23.58 18.49
CA ARG A 258 -30.48 23.65 19.50
C ARG A 258 -30.13 22.85 20.74
N THR A 259 -29.60 21.65 20.58
CA THR A 259 -29.15 20.80 21.70
C THR A 259 -28.06 21.49 22.50
N ARG A 260 -27.13 22.18 21.84
CA ARG A 260 -25.97 22.82 22.45
C ARG A 260 -26.27 24.17 23.10
N TYR A 261 -27.03 25.04 22.42
CA TYR A 261 -27.19 26.45 22.80
C TYR A 261 -28.60 26.80 23.27
N ARG A 262 -29.62 26.01 22.90
CA ARG A 262 -31.04 26.19 23.26
C ARG A 262 -31.73 27.44 22.71
N SER A 263 -31.03 28.56 22.49
CA SER A 263 -31.60 29.80 21.95
C SER A 263 -30.63 30.61 21.11
N ASP A 264 -31.15 31.48 20.24
CA ASP A 264 -30.37 32.35 19.36
C ASP A 264 -29.44 33.28 20.12
N LYS A 265 -29.90 33.81 21.27
CA LYS A 265 -29.09 34.65 22.15
C LYS A 265 -27.86 33.92 22.68
N ALA A 266 -28.01 32.66 23.09
CA ALA A 266 -26.89 31.87 23.60
C ALA A 266 -25.93 31.46 22.48
N LEU A 267 -26.47 31.17 21.29
CA LEU A 267 -25.69 30.88 20.09
C LEU A 267 -24.85 32.09 19.67
N GLU A 268 -25.46 33.27 19.55
CA GLU A 268 -24.76 34.51 19.19
C GLU A 268 -23.69 34.88 20.23
N ALA A 269 -24.00 34.74 21.52
CA ALA A 269 -23.02 34.98 22.58
C ALA A 269 -21.81 34.03 22.49
N ALA A 270 -22.02 32.78 22.07
CA ALA A 270 -20.94 31.80 21.92
C ALA A 270 -20.10 32.02 20.65
N TRP A 271 -20.73 32.42 19.56
CA TRP A 271 -20.04 32.63 18.28
C TRP A 271 -19.42 34.02 18.12
N GLY A 272 -19.90 34.99 18.91
CA GLY A 272 -19.50 36.39 18.87
C GLY A 272 -20.45 37.25 18.04
N VAL A 273 -20.48 38.54 18.35
CA VAL A 273 -21.36 39.53 17.70
C VAL A 273 -21.14 39.52 16.18
N GLY A 274 -22.24 39.44 15.43
CA GLY A 274 -22.23 39.42 13.96
C GLY A 274 -21.79 38.10 13.33
N ALA A 275 -21.68 37.02 14.12
CA ALA A 275 -21.41 35.68 13.59
C ALA A 275 -22.66 34.99 13.03
N LEU A 276 -23.87 35.47 13.37
CA LEU A 276 -25.13 35.09 12.73
C LEU A 276 -25.49 36.08 11.61
N GLY A 277 -26.05 35.56 10.53
CA GLY A 277 -26.68 36.30 9.43
C GLY A 277 -28.00 36.95 9.85
N GLU A 278 -28.45 37.97 9.12
CA GLU A 278 -29.75 38.63 9.40
C GLU A 278 -30.95 37.67 9.23
N HIS A 279 -30.78 36.63 8.41
CA HIS A 279 -31.79 35.60 8.16
C HIS A 279 -31.56 34.35 9.02
N GLU A 280 -30.50 34.33 9.85
CA GLU A 280 -30.11 33.13 10.58
C GLU A 280 -30.73 33.08 11.98
N GLY A 281 -31.29 31.91 12.34
CA GLY A 281 -31.83 31.65 13.66
C GLY A 281 -32.28 30.21 13.83
N LEU A 282 -32.19 29.71 15.06
CA LEU A 282 -32.70 28.41 15.48
C LEU A 282 -34.22 28.36 15.35
N ASP A 283 -34.93 29.43 15.67
CA ASP A 283 -36.39 29.48 15.50
C ASP A 283 -36.78 29.57 14.02
N ALA A 284 -35.97 30.27 13.22
CA ALA A 284 -36.13 30.34 11.76
C ALA A 284 -35.77 29.02 11.05
N CYS A 285 -35.18 28.05 11.76
CA CYS A 285 -34.63 26.81 11.20
C CYS A 285 -33.62 27.04 10.05
N ALA A 286 -32.99 28.21 10.02
CA ALA A 286 -32.15 28.66 8.93
C ALA A 286 -30.82 29.14 9.50
N ILE A 287 -29.74 28.38 9.29
CA ILE A 287 -28.37 28.75 9.66
C ILE A 287 -27.47 28.09 8.63
N ASP A 288 -26.67 28.85 7.89
CA ASP A 288 -25.85 28.33 6.82
C ASP A 288 -24.99 27.16 7.32
N LEU A 289 -24.95 26.11 6.48
CA LEU A 289 -24.16 24.92 6.72
C LEU A 289 -22.68 25.28 6.91
N PRO A 290 -21.96 24.48 7.73
CA PRO A 290 -20.51 24.60 7.85
C PRO A 290 -19.80 24.52 6.50
N ILE A 291 -18.63 25.16 6.43
CA ILE A 291 -17.70 25.01 5.31
C ILE A 291 -16.35 24.56 5.84
N LEU A 292 -15.56 23.93 4.98
CA LEU A 292 -14.26 23.39 5.34
C LEU A 292 -13.07 24.14 4.71
N ARG A 293 -13.32 25.18 3.89
CA ARG A 293 -12.25 26.10 3.46
C ARG A 293 -11.60 26.80 4.66
N THR A 294 -10.32 27.10 4.55
CA THR A 294 -9.58 27.75 5.64
C THR A 294 -9.88 29.25 5.71
N ALA A 295 -9.93 29.82 6.92
CA ALA A 295 -10.16 31.25 7.20
C ALA A 295 -9.22 32.24 6.48
N ARG A 296 -8.18 31.76 5.80
CA ARG A 296 -7.21 32.60 5.08
C ARG A 296 -7.68 33.05 3.70
N THR A 297 -8.64 32.36 3.09
CA THR A 297 -9.00 32.59 1.69
C THR A 297 -10.06 33.67 1.49
N ASP A 298 -10.78 34.03 2.55
CA ASP A 298 -11.85 35.03 2.52
C ASP A 298 -12.20 35.42 3.97
N ARG A 299 -11.86 36.65 4.38
CA ARG A 299 -12.03 37.10 5.78
C ARG A 299 -13.45 37.57 6.09
N ASP A 300 -14.29 37.73 5.07
CA ASP A 300 -15.61 38.34 5.21
C ASP A 300 -16.72 37.29 5.40
N ASP A 301 -16.45 36.01 5.09
CA ASP A 301 -17.40 34.94 5.34
C ASP A 301 -17.56 34.64 6.84
N ARG A 302 -18.78 34.86 7.35
CA ARG A 302 -19.14 34.67 8.77
C ARG A 302 -18.96 33.22 9.24
N ARG A 303 -19.07 32.23 8.35
CA ARG A 303 -18.85 30.80 8.65
C ARG A 303 -17.40 30.50 9.04
N LEU A 304 -16.47 31.38 8.68
CA LEU A 304 -15.05 31.28 9.03
C LEU A 304 -14.68 31.98 10.35
N ARG A 305 -15.66 32.55 11.06
CA ARG A 305 -15.45 33.06 12.43
C ARG A 305 -15.00 31.90 13.33
N PRO A 306 -13.95 32.06 14.17
CA PRO A 306 -13.27 30.93 14.81
C PRO A 306 -14.19 29.97 15.59
N HIS A 307 -15.11 30.50 16.40
CA HIS A 307 -16.03 29.67 17.20
C HIS A 307 -17.10 28.97 16.35
N ARG A 308 -17.67 29.68 15.36
CA ARG A 308 -18.63 29.11 14.40
C ARG A 308 -17.98 28.00 13.56
N TYR A 309 -16.78 28.24 13.04
CA TYR A 309 -16.02 27.26 12.28
C TYR A 309 -15.67 26.02 13.11
N ALA A 310 -15.21 26.23 14.35
CA ALA A 310 -14.88 25.13 15.26
C ALA A 310 -16.10 24.26 15.57
N ASP A 311 -17.29 24.86 15.76
CA ASP A 311 -18.53 24.11 15.95
C ASP A 311 -18.97 23.38 14.68
N GLY A 312 -18.81 23.99 13.50
CA GLY A 312 -19.05 23.32 12.23
C GLY A 312 -18.18 22.07 12.04
N VAL A 313 -16.89 22.16 12.38
CA VAL A 313 -15.98 20.99 12.38
C VAL A 313 -16.43 19.93 13.39
N ARG A 314 -16.83 20.32 14.61
CA ARG A 314 -17.32 19.38 15.64
C ARG A 314 -18.59 18.67 15.19
N PHE A 315 -19.54 19.39 14.61
CA PHE A 315 -20.76 18.82 14.06
C PHE A 315 -20.46 17.76 13.01
N LEU A 316 -19.60 18.06 12.03
CA LEU A 316 -19.25 17.08 10.99
C LEU A 316 -18.52 15.85 11.57
N ILE A 317 -17.68 16.03 12.61
CA ILE A 317 -17.08 14.91 13.36
C ILE A 317 -18.17 14.06 14.02
N ASP A 318 -19.15 14.68 14.67
CA ASP A 318 -20.24 13.97 15.35
C ASP A 318 -21.12 13.19 14.37
N ILE A 319 -21.43 13.76 13.20
CA ILE A 319 -22.17 13.07 12.13
C ILE A 319 -21.39 11.85 11.62
N GLN A 320 -20.12 12.03 11.27
CA GLN A 320 -19.27 10.94 10.79
C GLN A 320 -19.08 9.86 11.89
N ASN A 321 -18.91 10.26 13.15
CA ASN A 321 -18.79 9.33 14.26
C ASN A 321 -20.07 8.53 14.52
N ARG A 322 -21.24 9.17 14.44
CA ARG A 322 -22.55 8.51 14.55
C ARG A 322 -22.73 7.46 13.47
N TYR A 323 -22.45 7.81 12.22
CA TYR A 323 -22.49 6.88 11.08
C TYR A 323 -21.59 5.66 11.29
N LEU A 324 -20.31 5.89 11.62
CA LEU A 324 -19.34 4.82 11.83
C LEU A 324 -19.76 3.90 12.98
N ARG A 325 -20.31 4.46 14.06
CA ARG A 325 -20.82 3.69 15.21
C ARG A 325 -22.04 2.87 14.84
N GLU A 326 -22.98 3.45 14.10
CA GLU A 326 -24.19 2.77 13.65
C GLU A 326 -23.89 1.63 12.70
N MET A 327 -23.05 1.86 11.68
CA MET A 327 -22.61 0.80 10.76
C MET A 327 -21.81 -0.29 11.48
N ARG A 328 -20.93 0.07 12.41
CA ARG A 328 -20.22 -0.92 13.23
C ARG A 328 -21.20 -1.74 14.08
N GLY A 329 -22.16 -1.09 14.74
CA GLY A 329 -23.19 -1.76 15.54
C GLY A 329 -23.98 -2.76 14.69
N PHE A 330 -24.48 -2.32 13.55
CA PHE A 330 -25.17 -3.17 12.58
C PHE A 330 -24.33 -4.39 12.15
N LEU A 331 -23.05 -4.19 11.81
CA LEU A 331 -22.17 -5.29 11.43
C LEU A 331 -21.92 -6.27 12.58
N ARG A 332 -21.83 -5.79 13.83
CA ARG A 332 -21.71 -6.64 15.02
C ARG A 332 -23.00 -7.42 15.27
N ASP A 333 -24.17 -6.79 15.15
CA ASP A 333 -25.48 -7.45 15.28
C ASP A 333 -25.69 -8.51 14.20
N LEU A 334 -25.13 -8.29 13.00
CA LEU A 334 -25.13 -9.27 11.91
C LEU A 334 -24.23 -10.49 12.21
N GLY A 335 -23.30 -10.37 13.16
CA GLY A 335 -22.38 -11.45 13.55
C GLY A 335 -20.95 -11.31 13.01
N VAL A 336 -20.56 -10.18 12.43
CA VAL A 336 -19.17 -9.95 12.01
C VAL A 336 -18.28 -9.99 13.25
N ARG A 337 -17.23 -10.83 13.20
CA ARG A 337 -16.22 -10.97 14.28
C ARG A 337 -14.88 -10.30 13.96
N ALA A 338 -14.55 -10.14 12.68
CA ALA A 338 -13.34 -9.47 12.24
C ALA A 338 -13.27 -8.01 12.73
N PRO A 339 -12.07 -7.42 12.93
CA PRO A 339 -11.90 -6.00 13.21
C PRO A 339 -12.49 -5.12 12.10
N ILE A 340 -13.12 -4.01 12.49
CA ILE A 340 -13.81 -3.08 11.59
C ILE A 340 -13.13 -1.71 11.61
N THR A 341 -12.90 -1.14 10.42
CA THR A 341 -12.44 0.24 10.19
C THR A 341 -13.42 1.01 9.29
N GLY A 342 -13.10 2.25 8.98
CA GLY A 342 -13.77 3.13 8.03
C GLY A 342 -12.79 4.21 7.56
N VAL A 343 -13.34 5.35 7.12
CA VAL A 343 -12.53 6.44 6.57
C VAL A 343 -11.53 7.00 7.60
N LEU A 344 -10.30 7.22 7.13
CA LEU A 344 -9.29 8.03 7.78
C LEU A 344 -8.39 8.64 6.70
N SER A 345 -8.13 9.94 6.84
CA SER A 345 -7.07 10.65 6.13
C SER A 345 -6.02 11.15 7.12
N ASN A 346 -4.74 10.98 6.77
CA ASN A 346 -3.63 11.55 7.53
C ASN A 346 -3.55 13.08 7.41
N ASP A 347 -4.25 13.64 6.43
CA ASP A 347 -4.22 15.08 6.12
C ASP A 347 -5.19 15.86 7.01
N HIS A 348 -6.19 15.17 7.58
CA HIS A 348 -7.30 15.77 8.30
C HIS A 348 -7.44 15.18 9.72
N PRO A 349 -6.95 15.89 10.77
CA PRO A 349 -7.13 15.50 12.17
C PRO A 349 -8.59 15.21 12.58
N ALA A 350 -9.54 15.87 11.93
CA ALA A 350 -10.96 15.66 12.17
C ALA A 350 -11.43 14.26 11.77
N ASP A 351 -10.89 13.68 10.68
CA ASP A 351 -11.15 12.27 10.34
C ASP A 351 -10.66 11.36 11.46
N ALA A 352 -9.42 11.56 11.94
CA ALA A 352 -8.89 10.80 13.07
C ALA A 352 -9.79 10.88 14.31
N ALA A 353 -10.31 12.07 14.63
CA ALA A 353 -11.22 12.32 15.74
C ALA A 353 -12.60 11.65 15.57
N SER A 354 -13.03 11.39 14.34
CA SER A 354 -14.32 10.72 14.04
C SER A 354 -14.30 9.19 14.22
N THR A 355 -13.12 8.58 14.38
CA THR A 355 -12.96 7.11 14.38
C THR A 355 -12.85 6.40 15.75
N PRO A 356 -13.03 6.99 16.96
CA PRO A 356 -12.69 6.32 18.22
C PRO A 356 -13.46 5.02 18.50
N GLY A 357 -14.62 4.82 17.87
CA GLY A 357 -15.42 3.59 18.01
C GLY A 357 -14.97 2.42 17.12
N LEU A 358 -13.94 2.60 16.28
CA LEU A 358 -13.45 1.58 15.34
C LEU A 358 -12.25 0.80 15.91
N ASP A 359 -12.09 -0.44 15.45
CA ASP A 359 -11.13 -1.38 16.03
C ASP A 359 -9.69 -1.11 15.58
N PHE A 360 -9.50 -0.57 14.37
CA PHE A 360 -8.19 -0.20 13.83
C PHE A 360 -8.26 1.06 12.96
N THR A 361 -7.09 1.58 12.57
CA THR A 361 -6.97 2.71 11.64
C THR A 361 -6.43 2.24 10.29
N ALA A 362 -7.01 2.77 9.22
CA ALA A 362 -6.58 2.46 7.86
C ALA A 362 -6.53 3.72 7.00
N GLY A 363 -5.48 3.91 6.21
CA GLY A 363 -5.39 5.07 5.31
C GLY A 363 -4.36 4.87 4.21
N ASN A 364 -4.22 5.90 3.38
CA ASN A 364 -3.51 5.83 2.10
C ASN A 364 -2.14 6.53 2.22
N VAL A 365 -1.10 5.94 1.62
CA VAL A 365 0.28 6.44 1.66
C VAL A 365 0.87 6.44 0.25
N TYR A 366 0.70 7.55 -0.45
CA TYR A 366 1.26 7.74 -1.79
C TYR A 366 2.46 8.68 -1.76
N CYS A 367 3.50 8.29 -2.48
CA CYS A 367 4.65 9.14 -2.75
C CYS A 367 4.69 9.43 -4.25
N ASP A 368 4.61 10.71 -4.64
CA ASP A 368 4.55 11.13 -6.05
C ASP A 368 3.28 10.63 -6.77
N HIS A 369 2.12 10.87 -6.13
CA HIS A 369 0.81 10.55 -6.71
C HIS A 369 0.62 11.25 -8.07
N PRO A 370 0.05 10.58 -9.09
CA PRO A 370 -0.20 11.19 -10.39
C PRO A 370 -1.19 12.36 -10.29
N SER A 371 -1.04 13.33 -11.18
CA SER A 371 -1.93 14.48 -11.30
C SER A 371 -2.39 14.63 -12.75
N PHE A 372 -3.61 15.12 -12.98
CA PHE A 372 -4.12 15.37 -14.33
C PHE A 372 -4.56 16.82 -14.46
N ALA A 373 -4.50 17.35 -15.67
CA ALA A 373 -4.96 18.72 -15.92
C ALA A 373 -6.47 18.83 -15.62
N GLY A 374 -6.88 19.89 -14.91
CA GLY A 374 -8.29 20.12 -14.55
C GLY A 374 -8.78 19.37 -13.31
N GLY A 375 -7.91 18.64 -12.59
CA GLY A 375 -8.23 18.03 -11.29
C GLY A 375 -9.04 16.72 -11.32
N GLY A 376 -9.52 16.29 -12.49
CA GLY A 376 -10.15 14.98 -12.68
C GLY A 376 -9.15 13.84 -12.95
N TRP A 377 -9.64 12.66 -13.35
CA TRP A 377 -8.84 11.52 -13.83
C TRP A 377 -8.81 11.44 -15.36
N THR A 378 -8.79 12.59 -16.02
CA THR A 378 -8.95 12.72 -17.48
C THR A 378 -7.79 13.50 -18.09
N GLY A 379 -7.39 13.14 -19.31
CA GLY A 379 -6.30 13.79 -20.02
C GLY A 379 -4.92 13.23 -19.66
N PRO A 380 -3.84 13.93 -20.02
CA PRO A 380 -2.50 13.39 -19.87
C PRO A 380 -2.06 13.36 -18.39
N LEU A 381 -1.47 12.24 -17.99
CA LEU A 381 -0.91 12.04 -16.66
C LEU A 381 0.34 12.90 -16.47
N HIS A 382 0.38 13.63 -15.36
CA HIS A 382 1.54 14.39 -14.89
C HIS A 382 2.10 13.76 -13.62
N PHE A 383 3.42 13.86 -13.44
CA PHE A 383 4.13 13.29 -12.28
C PHE A 383 5.35 14.14 -11.94
N SER A 384 5.85 14.03 -10.71
CA SER A 384 6.97 14.87 -10.25
C SER A 384 8.35 14.26 -10.55
N ASP A 385 8.41 12.94 -10.75
CA ASP A 385 9.65 12.15 -10.86
C ASP A 385 10.60 12.38 -9.68
N THR A 386 10.05 12.65 -8.49
CA THR A 386 10.87 12.98 -7.32
C THR A 386 11.65 11.76 -6.83
N SER A 387 12.88 11.98 -6.35
CA SER A 387 13.63 10.95 -5.65
C SER A 387 13.03 10.77 -4.26
N PRO A 388 12.43 9.60 -3.95
CA PRO A 388 11.75 9.42 -2.67
C PRO A 388 12.72 9.60 -1.51
N LEU A 389 13.99 9.23 -1.73
CA LEU A 389 15.06 9.23 -0.72
C LEU A 389 15.70 10.61 -0.48
N ARG A 390 15.49 11.59 -1.37
CA ARG A 390 16.00 12.96 -1.18
C ARG A 390 15.14 13.81 -0.26
N GLU A 391 13.88 13.42 -0.08
CA GLU A 391 12.93 14.20 0.71
C GLU A 391 12.72 13.61 2.11
N ALA A 392 12.47 14.48 3.07
CA ALA A 392 12.21 14.11 4.47
C ALA A 392 11.04 14.92 5.08
N SER A 393 10.15 15.40 4.23
CA SER A 393 8.92 16.09 4.65
C SER A 393 7.99 15.13 5.39
N ARG A 394 6.97 15.69 6.06
CA ARG A 394 5.95 14.92 6.79
C ARG A 394 5.06 14.05 5.87
N TRP A 395 5.15 14.23 4.55
CA TRP A 395 4.33 13.55 3.56
C TRP A 395 5.00 12.31 2.94
N ARG A 396 6.26 12.06 3.30
CA ARG A 396 6.98 10.87 2.82
C ARG A 396 6.68 9.66 3.71
N SER A 397 6.92 8.48 3.15
CA SER A 397 6.59 7.14 3.70
C SER A 397 6.69 7.02 5.22
N GLY A 398 7.84 7.34 5.85
CA GLY A 398 8.01 7.18 7.30
C GLY A 398 7.02 8.01 8.14
N PRO A 399 7.02 9.35 8.01
CA PRO A 399 6.04 10.23 8.64
C PRO A 399 4.58 9.95 8.27
N ALA A 400 4.28 9.64 7.00
CA ALA A 400 2.93 9.32 6.56
C ALA A 400 2.39 8.03 7.22
N LEU A 401 3.21 6.97 7.28
CA LEU A 401 2.88 5.74 7.99
C LEU A 401 2.66 5.98 9.49
N ALA A 402 3.51 6.81 10.10
CA ALA A 402 3.32 7.22 11.49
C ALA A 402 2.01 8.01 11.71
N GLY A 403 1.57 8.79 10.72
CA GLY A 403 0.28 9.48 10.70
C GLY A 403 -0.89 8.55 11.02
N LEU A 404 -0.88 7.34 10.46
CA LEU A 404 -1.93 6.33 10.61
C LEU A 404 -2.04 5.80 12.05
N ARG A 405 -0.99 5.92 12.86
CA ARG A 405 -0.95 5.36 14.21
C ARG A 405 -1.68 6.28 15.19
N ILE A 406 -2.95 5.98 15.49
CA ILE A 406 -3.78 6.79 16.37
C ILE A 406 -4.16 6.02 17.64
N GLY A 407 -3.67 6.50 18.78
CA GLY A 407 -3.89 5.85 20.08
C GLY A 407 -3.29 4.43 20.15
N ARG A 408 -3.90 3.57 20.97
CA ARG A 408 -3.54 2.14 21.10
C ARG A 408 -4.34 1.28 20.13
N ARG A 409 -4.31 1.61 18.84
CA ARG A 409 -4.99 0.84 17.79
C ARG A 409 -3.98 0.30 16.77
N PRO A 410 -4.27 -0.87 16.17
CA PRO A 410 -3.53 -1.34 15.00
C PRO A 410 -3.64 -0.31 13.87
N ALA A 411 -2.58 -0.18 13.07
CA ALA A 411 -2.55 0.74 11.94
C ALA A 411 -2.24 -0.01 10.65
N VAL A 412 -2.99 0.31 9.59
CA VAL A 412 -2.91 -0.32 8.27
C VAL A 412 -2.72 0.76 7.21
N ALA A 413 -1.65 0.67 6.43
CA ALA A 413 -1.63 1.37 5.14
C ALA A 413 -2.43 0.49 4.17
N ARG A 414 -3.74 0.77 4.04
CA ARG A 414 -4.63 -0.02 3.15
C ARG A 414 -4.27 0.17 1.68
N GLU A 415 -3.60 1.27 1.40
CA GLU A 415 -3.04 1.60 0.11
C GLU A 415 -1.68 2.26 0.32
N TRP A 416 -0.66 1.76 -0.35
CA TRP A 416 0.57 2.49 -0.55
C TRP A 416 1.08 2.28 -1.97
N ALA A 417 1.68 3.32 -2.55
CA ALA A 417 2.44 3.17 -3.79
C ALA A 417 3.46 4.30 -3.94
N GLN A 418 4.50 3.99 -4.72
CA GLN A 418 5.22 5.01 -5.48
C GLN A 418 4.90 4.78 -6.96
N PRO A 419 3.91 5.49 -7.51
CA PRO A 419 3.36 5.23 -8.83
C PRO A 419 4.37 5.28 -9.97
N TRP A 420 4.13 4.48 -11.01
CA TRP A 420 4.66 4.78 -12.34
C TRP A 420 3.98 6.08 -12.85
N PRO A 421 4.63 6.94 -13.66
CA PRO A 421 5.93 6.78 -14.35
C PRO A 421 7.19 7.16 -13.58
N ASN A 422 7.15 7.35 -12.26
CA ASN A 422 8.35 7.71 -11.50
C ASN A 422 9.47 6.69 -11.73
N ARG A 423 10.64 7.18 -12.18
CA ARG A 423 11.78 6.32 -12.59
C ARG A 423 12.53 5.72 -11.40
N ARG A 424 12.28 6.24 -10.20
CA ARG A 424 12.95 5.94 -8.94
C ARG A 424 12.06 5.13 -7.98
N ARG A 425 10.92 4.63 -8.44
CA ARG A 425 9.89 3.95 -7.62
C ARG A 425 10.31 2.68 -6.90
N ALA A 426 11.36 2.00 -7.36
CA ALA A 426 11.94 0.87 -6.63
C ALA A 426 12.33 1.24 -5.18
N GLY A 427 12.71 2.50 -4.93
CA GLY A 427 12.99 3.00 -3.58
C GLY A 427 11.80 2.96 -2.63
N GLY A 428 10.56 3.04 -3.14
CA GLY A 428 9.34 3.00 -2.34
C GLY A 428 9.20 1.69 -1.55
N VAL A 429 9.50 0.54 -2.17
CA VAL A 429 9.43 -0.78 -1.49
C VAL A 429 10.41 -0.82 -0.31
N ALA A 430 11.62 -0.31 -0.49
CA ALA A 430 12.64 -0.25 0.55
C ALA A 430 12.19 0.66 1.72
N GLU A 431 11.60 1.81 1.43
CA GLU A 431 11.10 2.72 2.45
C GLU A 431 9.93 2.12 3.25
N ILE A 432 8.96 1.50 2.56
CA ILE A 432 7.78 0.91 3.19
C ILE A 432 8.17 -0.25 4.10
N ALA A 433 9.07 -1.14 3.66
CA ALA A 433 9.58 -2.21 4.52
C ALA A 433 10.35 -1.66 5.73
N ALA A 434 11.19 -0.64 5.53
CA ALA A 434 12.01 -0.04 6.58
C ALA A 434 11.17 0.69 7.62
N TYR A 435 10.42 1.71 7.21
CA TYR A 435 9.69 2.56 8.13
C TYR A 435 8.36 1.96 8.56
N GLY A 436 7.74 1.09 7.76
CA GLY A 436 6.61 0.28 8.22
C GLY A 436 7.00 -0.63 9.38
N SER A 437 8.21 -1.20 9.35
CA SER A 437 8.74 -1.98 10.48
C SER A 437 9.13 -1.10 11.68
N LEU A 438 9.84 0.00 11.45
CA LEU A 438 10.24 0.93 12.52
C LEU A 438 9.01 1.50 13.26
N GLN A 439 8.00 1.93 12.51
CA GLN A 439 6.76 2.47 13.06
C GLN A 439 5.84 1.39 13.62
N ASP A 440 6.13 0.12 13.35
CA ASP A 440 5.42 -1.09 13.78
C ASP A 440 4.04 -1.27 13.15
N ILE A 441 3.85 -0.75 11.93
CA ILE A 441 2.59 -0.79 11.18
C ILE A 441 2.14 -2.25 11.00
N ASP A 442 0.85 -2.50 11.21
CA ASP A 442 0.26 -3.84 11.31
C ASP A 442 -0.16 -4.43 9.95
N GLY A 443 -0.44 -3.57 8.96
CA GLY A 443 -0.69 -3.98 7.57
C GLY A 443 -0.14 -2.98 6.55
N LEU A 444 0.49 -3.48 5.50
CA LEU A 444 1.05 -2.70 4.39
C LEU A 444 0.57 -3.27 3.06
N LEU A 445 -0.43 -2.61 2.45
CA LEU A 445 -1.09 -3.10 1.25
C LEU A 445 -0.71 -2.25 0.03
N LEU A 446 0.01 -2.86 -0.92
CA LEU A 446 0.40 -2.21 -2.18
C LEU A 446 -0.86 -1.92 -2.98
N PHE A 447 -1.05 -0.67 -3.37
CA PHE A 447 -2.19 -0.28 -4.18
C PHE A 447 -1.91 -0.59 -5.65
N GLY A 448 -2.71 -1.53 -6.15
CA GLY A 448 -2.69 -1.99 -7.53
C GLY A 448 -1.99 -3.33 -7.75
N TYR A 449 -2.75 -4.42 -7.78
CA TYR A 449 -2.38 -5.66 -8.47
C TYR A 449 -3.38 -5.92 -9.59
N HIS A 450 -3.04 -5.47 -10.81
CA HIS A 450 -3.96 -5.45 -11.95
C HIS A 450 -3.98 -6.79 -12.68
N VAL A 451 -5.16 -7.42 -12.73
CA VAL A 451 -5.33 -8.75 -13.31
C VAL A 451 -5.89 -8.68 -14.73
N ALA A 452 -6.74 -7.70 -15.00
CA ALA A 452 -7.39 -7.51 -16.29
C ALA A 452 -7.80 -6.03 -16.48
N PRO A 453 -7.84 -5.54 -17.74
CA PRO A 453 -7.65 -6.30 -18.99
C PRO A 453 -6.18 -6.49 -19.41
N ARG A 454 -5.26 -5.63 -18.97
CA ARG A 454 -3.86 -5.62 -19.47
C ARG A 454 -2.86 -5.84 -18.31
N PRO A 455 -2.69 -7.09 -17.84
CA PRO A 455 -1.83 -7.36 -16.68
C PRO A 455 -0.33 -7.29 -16.99
N ASP A 456 0.08 -7.12 -18.23
CA ASP A 456 1.47 -7.21 -18.72
C ASP A 456 2.12 -5.86 -19.04
N VAL A 457 1.48 -4.75 -18.63
CA VAL A 457 1.94 -3.37 -18.85
C VAL A 457 2.08 -2.63 -17.51
N LEU A 458 2.92 -1.60 -17.47
CA LEU A 458 2.95 -0.63 -16.37
C LEU A 458 1.81 0.38 -16.54
N GLY A 459 1.11 0.65 -15.46
CA GLY A 459 0.10 1.69 -15.32
C GLY A 459 0.34 2.52 -14.07
N ASP A 460 -0.41 3.61 -13.92
CA ASP A 460 -0.31 4.54 -12.79
C ASP A 460 -0.47 3.84 -11.44
N PHE A 461 -1.34 2.83 -11.38
CA PHE A 461 -1.47 1.94 -10.22
C PHE A 461 -1.49 0.47 -10.62
N ASP A 462 -0.64 0.07 -11.58
CA ASP A 462 -0.51 -1.33 -11.97
C ASP A 462 0.93 -1.81 -11.72
N HIS A 463 1.13 -2.63 -10.68
CA HIS A 463 2.46 -3.02 -10.23
C HIS A 463 2.84 -4.48 -10.53
N GLN A 464 1.88 -5.34 -10.87
CA GLN A 464 2.08 -6.78 -11.09
C GLN A 464 3.13 -7.09 -12.16
N ALA A 465 3.21 -6.27 -13.22
CA ALA A 465 4.18 -6.41 -14.30
C ALA A 465 5.45 -5.59 -14.07
N ASP A 466 5.54 -4.86 -12.96
CA ASP A 466 6.60 -3.91 -12.70
C ASP A 466 7.78 -4.54 -11.97
N PRO A 467 8.88 -4.91 -12.64
CA PRO A 467 10.03 -5.49 -11.96
C PRO A 467 10.70 -4.48 -10.99
N ALA A 468 10.44 -3.17 -11.13
CA ALA A 468 10.92 -2.16 -10.18
C ALA A 468 10.26 -2.27 -8.80
N VAL A 469 8.98 -2.68 -8.75
CA VAL A 469 8.18 -2.79 -7.52
C VAL A 469 7.95 -4.26 -7.17
N TRP A 470 7.28 -5.01 -8.05
CA TRP A 470 6.97 -6.43 -7.86
C TRP A 470 8.22 -7.29 -7.73
N GLY A 471 9.32 -6.93 -8.42
CA GLY A 471 10.59 -7.62 -8.29
C GLY A 471 11.19 -7.57 -6.88
N LEU A 472 10.84 -6.59 -6.06
CA LEU A 472 11.32 -6.47 -4.68
C LEU A 472 10.33 -7.03 -3.64
N TYR A 473 9.13 -7.43 -4.07
CA TYR A 473 8.02 -7.74 -3.17
C TYR A 473 8.25 -8.98 -2.31
N GLY A 474 8.83 -10.06 -2.89
CA GLY A 474 9.22 -11.28 -2.20
C GLY A 474 10.20 -11.09 -1.05
N PRO A 475 11.43 -10.57 -1.30
CA PRO A 475 12.38 -10.31 -0.23
C PRO A 475 11.86 -9.28 0.79
N ALA A 476 11.02 -8.31 0.38
CA ALA A 476 10.36 -7.38 1.28
C ALA A 476 9.35 -8.07 2.20
N ALA A 477 8.51 -8.97 1.68
CA ALA A 477 7.57 -9.76 2.46
C ALA A 477 8.26 -10.54 3.57
N LEU A 478 9.34 -11.29 3.23
CA LEU A 478 10.13 -12.02 4.22
C LEU A 478 10.74 -11.10 5.27
N THR A 479 11.31 -9.96 4.85
CA THR A 479 11.92 -8.98 5.76
C THR A 479 10.91 -8.44 6.77
N TYR A 480 9.72 -8.04 6.29
CA TYR A 480 8.67 -7.44 7.11
C TYR A 480 7.98 -8.49 7.99
N LEU A 481 7.48 -9.59 7.43
CA LEU A 481 6.69 -10.58 8.17
C LEU A 481 7.53 -11.31 9.23
N ARG A 482 8.81 -11.58 8.95
CA ARG A 482 9.74 -12.20 9.92
C ARG A 482 10.26 -11.21 10.99
N GLY A 483 9.98 -9.91 10.83
CA GLY A 483 10.44 -8.87 11.74
C GLY A 483 11.95 -8.66 11.73
N ASP A 484 12.58 -8.68 10.56
CA ASP A 484 14.04 -8.50 10.43
C ASP A 484 14.50 -7.12 10.88
N ILE A 485 13.66 -6.10 10.66
CA ILE A 485 13.89 -4.72 11.07
C ILE A 485 13.10 -4.49 12.36
N ARG A 486 13.78 -4.04 13.42
CA ARG A 486 13.15 -3.84 14.72
C ARG A 486 12.24 -2.60 14.69
N SER A 487 11.13 -2.72 15.42
CA SER A 487 10.34 -1.54 15.77
C SER A 487 11.15 -0.59 16.64
N ALA A 488 10.79 0.69 16.63
CA ALA A 488 11.48 1.68 17.44
C ALA A 488 11.34 1.34 18.94
N PRO A 489 12.45 1.29 19.70
CA PRO A 489 12.43 0.99 21.14
C PRO A 489 11.76 2.10 21.95
N VAL A 490 11.67 3.31 21.39
CA VAL A 490 11.02 4.46 22.00
C VAL A 490 9.93 4.98 21.09
N ARG A 491 8.78 5.29 21.70
CA ARG A 491 7.60 5.83 21.04
C ARG A 491 7.22 7.16 21.67
N VAL A 492 7.10 8.19 20.84
CA VAL A 492 6.59 9.51 21.25
C VAL A 492 5.12 9.64 20.93
N HIS A 493 4.40 10.38 21.77
CA HIS A 493 2.99 10.61 21.60
C HIS A 493 2.69 12.07 21.25
N LEU A 494 2.26 12.34 20.01
CA LEU A 494 1.92 13.68 19.55
C LEU A 494 0.44 13.99 19.83
N VAL A 495 0.17 15.12 20.48
CA VAL A 495 -1.18 15.55 20.89
C VAL A 495 -1.68 16.69 20.02
N TYR A 496 -2.87 16.56 19.42
CA TYR A 496 -3.46 17.61 18.59
C TYR A 496 -4.97 17.71 18.78
N GLY A 497 -5.53 18.91 18.66
CA GLY A 497 -6.99 19.09 18.58
C GLY A 497 -7.58 18.66 17.24
N PRO A 498 -8.91 18.59 17.12
CA PRO A 498 -9.57 18.14 15.90
C PRO A 498 -9.62 19.20 14.79
N THR A 499 -9.20 20.44 15.05
CA THR A 499 -9.37 21.54 14.09
C THR A 499 -8.26 21.55 13.04
N PRO A 500 -8.48 22.08 11.83
CA PRO A 500 -7.42 22.21 10.83
C PRO A 500 -6.20 23.03 11.26
N SER A 501 -6.35 23.99 12.18
CA SER A 501 -5.21 24.67 12.83
C SER A 501 -4.32 23.72 13.63
N ASP A 502 -4.83 22.54 14.00
CA ASP A 502 -4.12 21.50 14.73
C ASP A 502 -3.53 20.42 13.80
N GLN A 503 -3.50 20.64 12.47
CA GLN A 503 -2.91 19.69 11.52
C GLN A 503 -1.54 19.19 11.98
N PRO A 504 -1.22 17.90 11.80
CA PRO A 504 -0.02 17.31 12.39
C PRO A 504 1.21 18.07 11.91
N SER A 505 1.94 18.71 12.82
CA SER A 505 3.03 19.60 12.39
C SER A 505 4.21 18.82 11.80
N ASP A 506 5.26 19.54 11.45
CA ASP A 506 6.58 18.99 11.18
C ASP A 506 7.07 17.98 12.23
N ALA A 507 6.49 17.95 13.44
CA ALA A 507 6.67 16.92 14.48
C ALA A 507 6.59 15.47 13.95
N LEU A 508 5.76 15.17 12.94
CA LEU A 508 5.70 13.82 12.35
C LEU A 508 7.05 13.37 11.74
N ARG A 509 7.96 14.30 11.41
CA ARG A 509 9.32 14.00 10.93
C ARG A 509 10.16 13.26 11.98
N LEU A 510 9.73 13.21 13.25
CA LEU A 510 10.30 12.32 14.25
C LEU A 510 10.22 10.85 13.86
N ALA A 511 9.27 10.46 12.99
CA ALA A 511 9.10 9.10 12.51
C ALA A 511 10.29 8.55 11.71
N TRP A 512 11.21 9.42 11.27
CA TRP A 512 12.49 8.98 10.72
C TRP A 512 13.43 8.38 11.77
N HIS A 513 13.19 8.69 13.05
CA HIS A 513 14.08 8.39 14.16
C HIS A 513 13.45 7.45 15.17
N VAL A 514 12.24 7.74 15.62
CA VAL A 514 11.56 7.06 16.73
C VAL A 514 10.17 6.63 16.31
N GLY A 515 9.54 5.77 17.12
CA GLY A 515 8.14 5.43 16.95
C GLY A 515 7.29 6.67 17.23
N VAL A 516 6.26 6.92 16.43
CA VAL A 516 5.34 8.03 16.67
C VAL A 516 3.92 7.48 16.81
N THR A 517 3.14 8.08 17.71
CA THR A 517 1.72 7.80 17.87
C THR A 517 0.97 9.09 18.08
N ASN A 518 -0.06 9.27 17.27
CA ASN A 518 -0.94 10.42 17.29
C ASN A 518 -2.04 10.21 18.32
N VAL A 519 -2.39 11.26 19.06
CA VAL A 519 -3.49 11.24 20.01
C VAL A 519 -4.31 12.52 19.87
N PRO A 520 -5.52 12.42 19.27
CA PRO A 520 -6.48 13.50 19.25
C PRO A 520 -6.85 13.92 20.68
N SER A 521 -6.82 15.22 20.96
CA SER A 521 -7.25 15.84 22.22
C SER A 521 -8.72 15.50 22.49
N GLY A 522 -9.05 15.16 23.74
CA GLY A 522 -10.40 14.73 24.11
C GLY A 522 -10.68 13.23 23.90
N SER A 523 -9.76 12.48 23.31
CA SER A 523 -9.82 11.01 23.38
C SER A 523 -9.71 10.56 24.84
N ALA A 524 -10.64 9.73 25.31
CA ALA A 524 -10.62 9.11 26.65
C ALA A 524 -9.34 8.29 26.95
N ALA A 525 -8.47 8.12 25.95
CA ALA A 525 -7.22 7.38 26.04
C ALA A 525 -6.05 8.18 26.62
N ARG A 526 -6.14 8.87 27.78
CA ARG A 526 -4.95 9.37 28.51
C ARG A 526 -5.14 9.54 30.04
N PRO A 527 -4.27 8.88 30.83
CA PRO A 527 -3.25 9.61 31.59
C PRO A 527 -1.79 9.08 31.56
N ASP A 528 -1.47 7.93 30.94
CA ASP A 528 -0.21 7.18 31.16
C ASP A 528 0.82 7.21 30.01
N LEU A 529 0.48 7.77 28.84
CA LEU A 529 1.36 7.76 27.66
C LEU A 529 2.48 8.80 27.74
N LYS A 530 3.68 8.39 28.17
CA LYS A 530 4.89 9.23 28.21
C LYS A 530 6.01 8.61 27.33
N PRO A 531 6.81 9.42 26.61
CA PRO A 531 6.75 10.89 26.55
C PRO A 531 5.71 11.42 25.56
N ALA A 532 5.00 12.47 25.96
CA ALA A 532 3.99 13.14 25.16
C ALA A 532 4.36 14.60 24.89
N TYR A 533 4.06 15.08 23.69
CA TYR A 533 4.35 16.45 23.26
C TYR A 533 3.15 17.01 22.47
N PRO A 534 2.89 18.32 22.56
CA PRO A 534 1.99 18.98 21.61
C PRO A 534 2.48 18.74 20.19
N ALA A 535 1.58 18.40 19.28
CA ALA A 535 1.91 18.13 17.89
C ALA A 535 2.49 19.36 17.19
N SER A 536 2.26 20.58 17.68
CA SER A 536 2.87 21.84 17.22
C SER A 536 4.36 22.01 17.58
N SER A 537 4.92 21.13 18.42
CA SER A 537 6.30 21.23 18.87
C SER A 537 7.31 20.94 17.75
N ALA A 538 8.42 21.67 17.74
CA ALA A 538 9.49 21.44 16.78
C ALA A 538 10.16 20.05 16.96
N PRO A 539 10.39 19.26 15.89
CA PRO A 539 11.06 17.96 15.96
C PRO A 539 12.43 17.99 16.65
N SER A 540 13.21 19.05 16.38
CA SER A 540 14.55 19.23 16.94
C SER A 540 14.52 19.42 18.46
N SER A 541 13.50 20.09 18.99
CA SER A 541 13.31 20.27 20.43
C SER A 541 12.99 18.94 21.11
N ILE A 542 12.05 18.17 20.52
CA ILE A 542 11.69 16.84 21.02
C ILE A 542 12.90 15.90 21.00
N LEU A 543 13.67 15.84 19.91
CA LEU A 543 14.86 14.99 19.84
C LEU A 543 15.94 15.38 20.85
N LYS A 544 16.15 16.68 21.10
CA LYS A 544 17.05 17.14 22.17
C LYS A 544 16.58 16.64 23.53
N ASP A 545 15.28 16.67 23.79
CA ASP A 545 14.71 16.16 25.03
C ASP A 545 14.85 14.63 25.18
N LEU A 546 14.53 13.87 24.13
CA LEU A 546 14.72 12.42 24.14
C LEU A 546 16.18 12.03 24.36
N LYS A 547 17.13 12.76 23.77
CA LYS A 547 18.57 12.55 24.00
C LYS A 547 18.97 12.81 25.44
N ARG A 548 18.53 13.92 26.03
CA ARG A 548 18.78 14.22 27.46
C ARG A 548 18.25 13.12 28.38
N ARG A 549 17.13 12.49 28.00
CA ARG A 549 16.52 11.37 28.74
C ARG A 549 17.10 9.99 28.39
N ALA A 550 18.14 9.92 27.55
CA ALA A 550 18.70 8.67 27.02
C ALA A 550 17.68 7.77 26.28
N LEU A 551 16.62 8.36 25.72
CA LEU A 551 15.55 7.68 24.98
C LEU A 551 15.77 7.67 23.45
N ALA A 552 16.72 8.45 22.94
CA ALA A 552 17.11 8.42 21.53
C ALA A 552 18.62 8.65 21.41
N GLY A 553 19.34 7.71 20.77
CA GLY A 553 20.80 7.77 20.60
C GLY A 553 21.25 8.65 19.43
N GLN A 554 21.90 8.03 18.43
CA GLN A 554 22.49 8.69 17.25
C GLN A 554 21.48 9.36 16.29
N SER A 555 20.21 9.52 16.68
CA SER A 555 19.19 10.19 15.87
C SER A 555 19.58 11.66 15.63
N GLN A 556 19.75 12.06 14.37
CA GLN A 556 20.14 13.41 13.98
C GLN A 556 19.09 14.01 13.04
N THR A 557 18.71 15.27 13.28
CA THR A 557 17.94 16.06 12.31
C THR A 557 18.91 16.72 11.34
N GLY A 558 18.83 16.40 10.04
CA GLY A 558 19.69 17.02 9.02
C GLY A 558 19.74 16.21 7.73
N ALA A 559 20.84 16.33 7.00
CA ALA A 559 21.09 15.58 5.75
C ALA A 559 21.20 14.07 5.96
N THR A 560 21.51 13.62 7.17
CA THR A 560 21.58 12.21 7.55
C THR A 560 20.59 11.92 8.67
N LEU A 561 19.66 10.99 8.42
CA LEU A 561 18.68 10.54 9.39
C LEU A 561 19.04 9.12 9.83
N VAL A 562 19.02 8.86 11.14
CA VAL A 562 19.33 7.54 11.72
C VAL A 562 18.20 7.14 12.65
N SER A 563 17.69 5.91 12.49
CA SER A 563 16.68 5.35 13.39
C SER A 563 17.26 5.11 14.78
N SER A 564 16.40 5.11 15.80
CA SER A 564 16.74 4.79 17.18
C SER A 564 17.25 3.36 17.37
N THR A 565 16.94 2.45 16.44
CA THR A 565 17.51 1.09 16.38
C THR A 565 18.94 1.06 15.83
N GLY A 566 19.38 2.12 15.14
CA GLY A 566 20.63 2.16 14.38
C GLY A 566 20.61 1.37 13.07
N GLU A 567 19.52 0.64 12.79
CA GLU A 567 19.43 -0.26 11.63
C GLU A 567 19.14 0.50 10.33
N ILE A 568 18.47 1.66 10.39
CA ILE A 568 18.08 2.45 9.23
C ILE A 568 18.89 3.73 9.21
N ARG A 569 19.55 4.01 8.08
CA ARG A 569 20.28 5.25 7.82
C ARG A 569 19.88 5.82 6.46
N ARG A 570 19.41 7.05 6.45
CA ARG A 570 19.02 7.81 5.24
C ARG A 570 19.98 8.98 5.06
N TRP A 571 20.39 9.24 3.83
CA TRP A 571 21.15 10.43 3.43
C TRP A 571 20.34 11.20 2.38
N THR A 572 19.63 12.24 2.80
CA THR A 572 18.72 13.00 1.93
C THR A 572 19.47 13.75 0.84
N GLU A 573 20.59 14.40 1.16
CA GLU A 573 21.44 15.08 0.16
C GLU A 573 22.04 14.13 -0.87
N ARG A 574 22.22 12.86 -0.50
CA ARG A 574 22.75 11.83 -1.39
C ARG A 574 21.65 11.02 -2.08
N GLY A 575 20.39 11.21 -1.71
CA GLY A 575 19.27 10.40 -2.20
C GLY A 575 19.44 8.90 -1.96
N ALA A 576 19.89 8.51 -0.76
CA ALA A 576 20.18 7.11 -0.45
C ALA A 576 19.67 6.65 0.92
N LEU A 577 19.42 5.35 1.05
CA LEU A 577 18.95 4.67 2.25
C LEU A 577 19.72 3.35 2.40
N SER A 578 20.20 3.06 3.60
CA SER A 578 20.66 1.73 3.97
C SER A 578 19.90 1.19 5.15
N VAL A 579 19.57 -0.09 5.10
CA VAL A 579 19.10 -0.88 6.23
C VAL A 579 20.10 -1.99 6.48
N VAL A 580 20.60 -2.14 7.70
CA VAL A 580 21.56 -3.19 8.07
C VAL A 580 21.07 -3.85 9.37
N THR A 581 20.66 -5.10 9.26
CA THR A 581 20.19 -5.94 10.37
C THR A 581 20.99 -7.25 10.39
N PRO A 582 20.85 -8.09 11.42
CA PRO A 582 21.49 -9.40 11.42
C PRO A 582 21.10 -10.28 10.23
N ARG A 583 19.88 -10.19 9.69
CA ARG A 583 19.35 -11.11 8.66
C ARG A 583 19.12 -10.48 7.28
N THR A 584 19.05 -9.16 7.21
CA THR A 584 18.73 -8.39 6.00
C THR A 584 19.59 -7.15 5.87
N VAL A 585 20.07 -6.90 4.66
CA VAL A 585 20.71 -5.66 4.22
C VAL A 585 19.94 -5.10 3.02
N ILE A 586 19.60 -3.81 3.07
CA ILE A 586 18.98 -3.07 1.96
C ILE A 586 19.86 -1.87 1.69
N LEU A 587 20.15 -1.62 0.41
CA LEU A 587 20.75 -0.37 -0.05
C LEU A 587 19.90 0.14 -1.20
N ALA A 588 19.27 1.30 -1.03
CA ALA A 588 18.44 1.93 -2.03
C ALA A 588 18.96 3.32 -2.35
N GLY A 589 18.85 3.73 -3.60
CA GLY A 589 18.96 5.13 -3.99
C GLY A 589 19.98 5.42 -5.08
N GLU A 590 20.55 6.62 -5.01
CA GLU A 590 21.60 7.07 -5.92
C GLU A 590 22.94 6.46 -5.49
N LEU A 591 23.28 5.31 -6.09
CA LEU A 591 24.36 4.47 -5.59
C LEU A 591 25.73 5.01 -5.98
N GLY A 592 25.85 5.54 -7.20
CA GLY A 592 27.11 6.03 -7.75
C GLY A 592 28.23 4.98 -7.78
N SER A 593 29.44 5.38 -8.18
CA SER A 593 30.59 4.47 -8.35
C SER A 593 31.36 4.13 -7.07
N LYS A 594 30.89 4.59 -5.91
CA LYS A 594 31.55 4.37 -4.62
C LYS A 594 31.32 2.94 -4.10
N THR A 595 32.18 2.51 -3.19
CA THR A 595 31.99 1.26 -2.45
C THR A 595 31.14 1.52 -1.21
N TRP A 596 30.01 0.83 -1.10
CA TRP A 596 29.14 0.80 0.07
C TRP A 596 29.55 -0.35 0.98
N LYS A 597 29.86 -0.04 2.25
CA LYS A 597 30.19 -1.02 3.29
C LYS A 597 28.96 -1.25 4.18
N LEU A 598 28.40 -2.46 4.13
CA LEU A 598 27.09 -2.80 4.69
C LEU A 598 27.18 -4.07 5.55
N GLY A 599 28.00 -4.01 6.61
CA GLY A 599 28.26 -5.15 7.48
C GLY A 599 29.12 -6.20 6.78
N SER A 600 28.55 -7.39 6.50
CA SER A 600 29.27 -8.46 5.79
C SER A 600 29.30 -8.29 4.27
N ILE A 601 28.72 -7.21 3.74
CA ILE A 601 28.59 -6.96 2.31
C ILE A 601 29.33 -5.67 1.94
N ASP A 602 30.22 -5.75 0.96
CA ASP A 602 30.69 -4.56 0.25
C ASP A 602 30.08 -4.58 -1.16
N PHE A 603 29.51 -3.46 -1.59
CA PHE A 603 28.85 -3.35 -2.89
C PHE A 603 29.30 -2.10 -3.64
N ARG A 604 29.59 -2.25 -4.93
CA ARG A 604 29.87 -1.15 -5.84
C ARG A 604 29.11 -1.38 -7.13
N THR A 605 28.57 -0.32 -7.72
CA THR A 605 27.92 -0.42 -9.04
C THR A 605 28.14 0.86 -9.85
N ARG A 606 27.96 0.79 -11.17
CA ARG A 606 27.83 1.99 -12.02
C ARG A 606 26.38 2.34 -12.35
N THR A 607 25.43 1.50 -11.95
CA THR A 607 24.01 1.82 -11.98
C THR A 607 23.76 3.06 -11.12
N SER A 608 23.23 4.13 -11.72
CA SER A 608 23.07 5.42 -11.03
C SER A 608 22.02 5.34 -9.92
N TRP A 609 20.91 4.65 -10.19
CA TRP A 609 19.80 4.44 -9.26
C TRP A 609 19.42 2.97 -9.15
N GLY A 610 19.21 2.46 -7.94
CA GLY A 610 18.58 1.17 -7.74
C GLY A 610 18.50 0.73 -6.29
N VAL A 611 18.05 -0.51 -6.10
CA VAL A 611 17.89 -1.17 -4.81
C VAL A 611 18.60 -2.52 -4.84
N LEU A 612 19.61 -2.67 -3.97
CA LEU A 612 20.18 -3.94 -3.59
C LEU A 612 19.48 -4.44 -2.33
N TRP A 613 18.94 -5.66 -2.38
CA TRP A 613 18.38 -6.38 -1.25
C TRP A 613 19.16 -7.66 -1.03
N ALA A 614 19.66 -7.87 0.18
CA ALA A 614 20.32 -9.10 0.58
C ALA A 614 19.63 -9.67 1.82
N VAL A 615 19.17 -10.91 1.75
CA VAL A 615 18.36 -11.52 2.81
C VAL A 615 18.75 -12.98 3.07
N SER A 616 18.75 -13.34 4.34
CA SER A 616 18.88 -14.72 4.80
C SER A 616 17.56 -15.47 4.60
N LEU A 617 17.63 -16.65 3.98
CA LEU A 617 16.47 -17.49 3.66
C LEU A 617 16.30 -18.67 4.63
N ASP A 618 17.27 -18.90 5.53
CA ASP A 618 17.26 -19.98 6.53
C ASP A 618 17.10 -19.47 7.98
N GLY A 619 16.78 -18.18 8.13
CA GLY A 619 16.54 -17.55 9.44
C GLY A 619 17.80 -17.24 10.25
N LEU A 620 18.98 -17.72 9.84
CA LEU A 620 20.25 -17.43 10.50
C LEU A 620 20.75 -16.03 10.16
N PRO A 621 21.66 -15.44 10.96
CA PRO A 621 22.33 -14.19 10.60
C PRO A 621 22.94 -14.25 9.20
N LEU A 622 22.79 -13.19 8.42
CA LEU A 622 23.30 -13.05 7.07
C LEU A 622 24.82 -13.27 7.00
N ARG A 623 25.59 -13.15 8.09
CA ARG A 623 27.02 -13.53 8.08
C ARG A 623 27.28 -15.04 8.05
N THR A 624 26.38 -15.84 8.66
CA THR A 624 26.57 -17.29 8.95
C THR A 624 25.55 -18.22 8.30
N SER A 625 24.43 -17.68 7.79
CA SER A 625 23.47 -18.36 6.93
C SER A 625 24.14 -19.24 5.86
N ARG A 626 23.43 -20.23 5.34
CA ARG A 626 23.86 -21.09 4.24
C ARG A 626 22.98 -20.90 3.00
N ARG A 627 21.81 -20.27 3.16
CA ARG A 627 20.88 -19.95 2.08
C ARG A 627 20.56 -18.45 2.07
N ARG A 628 20.97 -17.74 1.02
CA ARG A 628 20.79 -16.28 0.90
C ARG A 628 20.41 -15.86 -0.49
N LEU A 629 19.63 -14.80 -0.57
CA LEU A 629 19.37 -14.08 -1.82
C LEU A 629 20.08 -12.73 -1.79
N PHE A 630 20.75 -12.38 -2.89
CA PHE A 630 21.13 -11.02 -3.24
C PHE A 630 20.37 -10.64 -4.50
N LYS A 631 19.63 -9.53 -4.47
CA LYS A 631 18.84 -9.05 -5.61
C LYS A 631 19.10 -7.57 -5.85
N MET A 632 19.31 -7.19 -7.10
CA MET A 632 19.41 -5.80 -7.51
C MET A 632 18.33 -5.49 -8.51
N VAL A 633 17.67 -4.34 -8.33
CA VAL A 633 16.65 -3.80 -9.22
C VAL A 633 16.95 -2.33 -9.47
N SER A 634 16.98 -1.87 -10.73
CA SER A 634 17.15 -0.44 -11.04
C SER A 634 15.82 0.27 -11.32
N SER A 635 15.35 0.17 -12.55
CA SER A 635 14.23 0.92 -13.12
C SER A 635 13.55 0.09 -14.19
N ALA A 636 12.31 0.40 -14.50
CA ALA A 636 11.58 -0.21 -15.60
C ALA A 636 10.62 0.78 -16.26
N ARG A 637 10.29 0.52 -17.52
CA ARG A 637 9.37 1.28 -18.34
C ARG A 637 8.67 0.37 -19.35
N ASN A 638 7.54 0.81 -19.90
CA ASN A 638 6.96 0.14 -21.05
C ASN A 638 7.82 0.36 -22.30
N THR A 639 7.76 -0.58 -23.24
CA THR A 639 8.38 -0.40 -24.56
C THR A 639 7.70 0.76 -25.27
N GLY A 640 8.48 1.66 -25.86
CA GLY A 640 7.95 2.87 -26.53
C GLY A 640 7.36 3.93 -25.60
N GLN A 641 7.48 3.82 -24.26
CA GLN A 641 7.04 4.86 -23.32
C GLN A 641 7.73 6.21 -23.63
N GLN A 642 6.94 7.28 -23.67
CA GLN A 642 7.42 8.65 -23.91
C GLN A 642 6.94 9.60 -22.82
N VAL A 643 7.88 10.39 -22.29
CA VAL A 643 7.61 11.43 -21.29
C VAL A 643 8.34 12.71 -21.71
N GLU A 644 7.79 13.86 -21.38
CA GLU A 644 8.38 15.17 -21.64
C GLU A 644 8.28 16.08 -20.42
N LYS A 645 8.99 17.21 -20.45
CA LYS A 645 8.77 18.28 -19.48
C LYS A 645 7.40 18.90 -19.73
N ALA A 646 6.61 19.03 -18.68
CA ALA A 646 5.32 19.67 -18.76
C ALA A 646 5.47 21.19 -18.97
N PRO A 647 4.49 21.84 -19.63
CA PRO A 647 4.49 23.29 -19.77
C PRO A 647 4.41 23.99 -18.41
N SER A 648 4.81 25.27 -18.35
CA SER A 648 4.67 26.10 -17.14
C SER A 648 3.20 26.13 -16.68
N GLY A 649 2.96 26.03 -15.38
CA GLY A 649 1.61 25.98 -14.80
C GLY A 649 0.95 24.60 -14.80
N ALA A 650 1.60 23.57 -15.38
CA ALA A 650 1.13 22.19 -15.24
C ALA A 650 1.19 21.70 -13.78
N PRO A 651 0.33 20.74 -13.39
CA PRO A 651 0.24 20.28 -12.00
C PRO A 651 1.50 19.54 -11.52
N ALA A 652 2.35 19.07 -12.44
CA ALA A 652 3.67 18.54 -12.11
C ALA A 652 4.69 18.75 -13.25
N PRO A 653 6.01 18.72 -12.97
CA PRO A 653 7.07 19.01 -13.94
C PRO A 653 7.17 18.07 -15.16
N TRP A 654 6.64 16.86 -15.09
CA TRP A 654 6.69 15.89 -16.18
C TRP A 654 5.30 15.47 -16.61
N ARG A 655 5.15 15.18 -17.90
CA ARG A 655 3.92 14.67 -18.50
C ARG A 655 4.21 13.40 -19.29
N LEU A 656 3.37 12.39 -19.13
CA LEU A 656 3.36 11.17 -19.92
C LEU A 656 2.62 11.44 -21.24
N ILE A 657 3.33 11.23 -22.37
CA ILE A 657 2.80 11.45 -23.72
C ILE A 657 2.30 10.15 -24.33
N SER A 658 3.04 9.07 -24.10
CA SER A 658 2.62 7.73 -24.48
C SER A 658 2.98 6.77 -23.36
N SER A 659 1.99 5.97 -22.93
CA SER A 659 2.19 4.92 -21.95
C SER A 659 3.13 3.83 -22.44
N GLY A 660 3.29 3.66 -23.77
CA GLY A 660 3.97 2.52 -24.37
C GLY A 660 3.14 1.23 -24.33
N THR A 661 3.78 0.12 -24.71
CA THR A 661 3.19 -1.23 -24.79
C THR A 661 4.08 -2.28 -24.12
N PRO A 662 3.58 -3.50 -23.87
CA PRO A 662 4.41 -4.64 -23.57
C PRO A 662 5.48 -4.90 -24.66
N PRO A 663 6.60 -5.57 -24.32
CA PRO A 663 6.98 -5.97 -22.97
C PRO A 663 7.48 -4.78 -22.13
N VAL A 664 7.45 -4.95 -20.80
CA VAL A 664 8.16 -4.06 -19.87
C VAL A 664 9.67 -4.29 -20.00
N VAL A 665 10.47 -3.23 -20.02
CA VAL A 665 11.94 -3.26 -20.16
C VAL A 665 12.64 -2.55 -19.00
N THR A 666 13.83 -3.02 -18.63
CA THR A 666 14.57 -2.59 -17.42
C THR A 666 15.85 -1.78 -17.70
N ASP A 667 16.01 -1.32 -18.96
CA ASP A 667 17.15 -0.52 -19.47
C ASP A 667 18.55 -1.11 -19.18
N GLY A 668 18.64 -2.41 -18.87
CA GLY A 668 19.87 -3.14 -18.65
C GLY A 668 20.74 -3.16 -19.91
N ARG A 669 22.03 -2.85 -19.76
CA ARG A 669 22.97 -2.81 -20.89
C ARG A 669 24.40 -3.08 -20.46
N ALA A 670 25.21 -3.53 -21.42
CA ALA A 670 26.63 -3.84 -21.20
C ALA A 670 27.41 -2.61 -20.70
N ALA A 671 28.39 -2.86 -19.83
CA ALA A 671 29.31 -1.85 -19.32
C ALA A 671 30.67 -2.46 -19.01
N THR A 672 31.76 -1.71 -19.21
CA THR A 672 33.14 -2.20 -18.95
C THR A 672 33.41 -2.56 -17.49
N ARG A 673 32.68 -1.94 -16.56
CA ARG A 673 32.57 -2.32 -15.14
C ARG A 673 31.16 -1.97 -14.70
N GLY A 674 30.42 -2.94 -14.17
CA GLY A 674 29.05 -2.78 -13.71
C GLY A 674 28.95 -2.94 -12.20
N SER A 675 28.33 -4.03 -11.74
CA SER A 675 28.11 -4.33 -10.33
C SER A 675 29.16 -5.31 -9.79
N GLU A 676 29.71 -5.02 -8.61
CA GLU A 676 30.57 -5.90 -7.85
C GLU A 676 30.02 -6.10 -6.45
N LEU A 677 29.84 -7.37 -6.07
CA LEU A 677 29.36 -7.78 -4.77
C LEU A 677 30.44 -8.60 -4.07
N PHE A 678 30.82 -8.15 -2.88
CA PHE A 678 31.71 -8.86 -1.99
C PHE A 678 30.93 -9.29 -0.76
N PHE A 679 31.19 -10.52 -0.31
CA PHE A 679 30.63 -11.06 0.91
C PHE A 679 31.77 -11.56 1.80
N ARG A 680 31.88 -11.01 3.00
CA ARG A 680 32.97 -11.30 3.96
C ARG A 680 34.37 -11.11 3.32
N GLY A 681 34.53 -10.05 2.54
CA GLY A 681 35.79 -9.72 1.83
C GLY A 681 36.03 -10.51 0.54
N ARG A 682 35.29 -11.60 0.28
CA ARG A 682 35.41 -12.39 -0.95
C ARG A 682 34.49 -11.85 -2.03
N LYS A 683 35.02 -11.59 -3.23
CA LYS A 683 34.22 -11.18 -4.39
C LYS A 683 33.36 -12.34 -4.88
N LEU A 684 32.05 -12.25 -4.71
CA LEU A 684 31.10 -13.27 -5.17
C LEU A 684 30.62 -13.00 -6.59
N LEU A 685 30.41 -11.74 -6.96
CA LEU A 685 29.91 -11.36 -8.28
C LEU A 685 30.68 -10.16 -8.82
N SER A 686 31.05 -10.24 -10.09
CA SER A 686 31.34 -9.10 -10.97
C SER A 686 30.45 -9.23 -12.19
N LEU A 687 29.64 -8.23 -12.48
CA LEU A 687 28.73 -8.22 -13.62
C LEU A 687 29.00 -6.95 -14.44
N ASN A 688 29.29 -7.12 -15.73
CA ASN A 688 29.57 -6.04 -16.68
C ASN A 688 28.28 -5.45 -17.24
N MET A 689 27.39 -5.00 -16.35
CA MET A 689 26.07 -4.44 -16.66
C MET A 689 25.77 -3.21 -15.80
N VAL A 690 25.13 -2.21 -16.40
CA VAL A 690 24.45 -1.12 -15.69
C VAL A 690 22.96 -1.21 -15.92
N ASN A 691 22.18 -0.76 -14.93
CA ASN A 691 20.73 -0.93 -14.86
C ASN A 691 20.31 -2.40 -14.95
N GLY A 692 19.03 -2.69 -15.18
CA GLY A 692 18.47 -4.03 -15.20
C GLY A 692 18.16 -4.63 -13.83
N VAL A 693 17.82 -5.91 -13.85
CA VAL A 693 17.53 -6.73 -12.67
C VAL A 693 18.40 -7.97 -12.68
N TRP A 694 19.01 -8.27 -11.54
CA TRP A 694 19.73 -9.53 -11.35
C TRP A 694 19.52 -10.09 -9.95
N GLU A 695 19.63 -11.41 -9.85
CA GLU A 695 19.49 -12.19 -8.62
C GLU A 695 20.63 -13.19 -8.48
N LEU A 696 21.15 -13.33 -7.27
CA LEU A 696 22.12 -14.34 -6.89
C LEU A 696 21.60 -15.07 -5.66
N LEU A 697 21.16 -16.31 -5.85
CA LEU A 697 20.86 -17.25 -4.79
C LEU A 697 22.14 -18.02 -4.44
N VAL A 698 22.55 -17.93 -3.19
CA VAL A 698 23.69 -18.64 -2.61
C VAL A 698 23.17 -19.73 -1.70
N GLU A 699 23.51 -20.97 -2.01
CA GLU A 699 23.22 -22.17 -1.23
C GLU A 699 24.54 -22.82 -0.74
N ARG A 700 24.43 -23.92 0.01
CA ARG A 700 25.58 -24.56 0.67
C ARG A 700 26.66 -24.97 -0.34
N ASP A 701 26.25 -25.59 -1.43
CA ASP A 701 27.05 -26.22 -2.47
C ASP A 701 26.82 -25.60 -3.85
N ARG A 702 25.89 -24.64 -3.96
CA ARG A 702 25.38 -24.16 -5.24
C ARG A 702 25.21 -22.63 -5.27
N LEU A 703 25.45 -22.05 -6.45
CA LEU A 703 25.16 -20.66 -6.78
C LEU A 703 24.22 -20.63 -7.98
N THR A 704 23.10 -19.94 -7.86
CA THR A 704 22.16 -19.71 -8.96
C THR A 704 22.10 -18.22 -9.25
N PHE A 705 22.51 -17.83 -10.45
CA PHE A 705 22.49 -16.44 -10.92
C PHE A 705 21.47 -16.27 -12.03
N TRP A 706 20.64 -15.23 -11.93
CA TRP A 706 19.63 -14.88 -12.92
C TRP A 706 19.75 -13.40 -13.29
N CYS A 707 19.50 -13.09 -14.55
CA CYS A 707 19.57 -11.73 -15.09
C CYS A 707 18.49 -11.56 -16.15
N ASP A 708 17.79 -10.43 -16.12
CA ASP A 708 16.80 -10.07 -17.14
C ASP A 708 17.43 -9.67 -18.49
N THR A 709 18.71 -9.29 -18.48
CA THR A 709 19.43 -8.80 -19.65
C THR A 709 20.40 -9.88 -20.15
N GLY A 710 20.27 -10.27 -21.42
CA GLY A 710 21.14 -11.27 -22.09
C GLY A 710 22.43 -10.68 -22.64
N GLY A 711 23.43 -11.52 -22.90
CA GLY A 711 24.73 -11.12 -23.47
C GLY A 711 25.66 -10.38 -22.50
N MET A 712 25.33 -10.36 -21.20
CA MET A 712 26.13 -9.66 -20.19
C MET A 712 27.22 -10.59 -19.67
N SER A 713 28.47 -10.14 -19.74
CA SER A 713 29.61 -10.90 -19.21
C SER A 713 29.83 -10.64 -17.73
N GLY A 714 30.46 -11.59 -17.04
CA GLY A 714 30.78 -11.43 -15.63
C GLY A 714 31.69 -12.51 -15.09
N ARG A 715 31.91 -12.45 -13.77
CA ARG A 715 32.50 -13.52 -12.97
C ARG A 715 31.62 -13.83 -11.78
N LEU A 716 31.28 -15.10 -11.61
CA LEU A 716 30.55 -15.62 -10.46
C LEU A 716 31.49 -16.54 -9.70
N ASP A 717 31.85 -16.15 -8.48
CA ASP A 717 32.82 -16.85 -7.64
C ASP A 717 34.13 -17.18 -8.40
N GLY A 718 34.65 -16.17 -9.11
CA GLY A 718 35.88 -16.26 -9.91
C GLY A 718 35.71 -16.82 -11.34
N ARG A 719 34.66 -17.60 -11.61
CA ARG A 719 34.42 -18.24 -12.93
C ARG A 719 33.72 -17.30 -13.89
N ARG A 720 34.17 -17.23 -15.14
CA ARG A 720 33.55 -16.39 -16.18
C ARG A 720 32.18 -16.95 -16.58
N PHE A 721 31.24 -16.06 -16.87
CA PHE A 721 29.94 -16.42 -17.44
C PHE A 721 29.43 -15.35 -18.40
N GLU A 722 28.41 -15.73 -19.17
CA GLU A 722 27.61 -14.83 -20.00
C GLU A 722 26.13 -15.13 -19.77
N THR A 723 25.32 -14.08 -19.59
CA THR A 723 23.90 -14.20 -19.32
C THR A 723 23.10 -14.55 -20.57
N ILE A 724 22.02 -15.31 -20.39
CA ILE A 724 20.90 -15.33 -21.32
C ILE A 724 19.72 -14.68 -20.59
N SER A 725 19.05 -13.76 -21.27
CA SER A 725 17.88 -13.06 -20.73
C SER A 725 16.87 -14.07 -20.21
N GLY A 726 16.50 -13.93 -18.93
CA GLY A 726 15.47 -14.77 -18.32
C GLY A 726 15.91 -16.21 -18.06
N GLN A 727 17.20 -16.57 -18.14
CA GLN A 727 17.67 -17.91 -17.79
C GLN A 727 18.55 -17.91 -16.55
N SER A 728 18.45 -18.96 -15.75
CA SER A 728 19.28 -19.15 -14.58
C SER A 728 20.56 -19.90 -14.94
N LEU A 729 21.69 -19.35 -14.51
CA LEU A 729 23.01 -19.99 -14.51
C LEU A 729 23.24 -20.64 -13.16
N VAL A 730 23.48 -21.94 -13.14
CA VAL A 730 23.70 -22.74 -11.95
C VAL A 730 25.14 -23.25 -11.93
N GLN A 731 25.86 -23.05 -10.83
CA GLN A 731 27.21 -23.63 -10.66
C GLN A 731 27.47 -24.17 -9.25
N PRO A 732 28.35 -25.18 -9.11
CA PRO A 732 28.90 -25.57 -7.83
C PRO A 732 29.68 -24.42 -7.19
N ARG A 733 29.55 -24.27 -5.88
CA ARG A 733 30.34 -23.30 -5.11
C ARG A 733 31.77 -23.80 -4.98
N THR A 734 32.77 -22.94 -5.19
CA THR A 734 34.15 -23.33 -4.84
C THR A 734 34.29 -23.37 -3.33
N ALA A 735 34.99 -24.39 -2.80
CA ALA A 735 35.15 -24.57 -1.36
C ALA A 735 35.67 -23.26 -0.70
N PRO A 736 35.22 -22.96 0.54
CA PRO A 736 35.55 -21.72 1.25
C PRO A 736 37.03 -21.35 1.22
#